data_AF-A0A7J5BMA4-F1
#
_entry.id   AF-A0A7J5BMA4-F1
#
_cell.length_a   1.000
_cell.length_b   1.000
_cell.length_c   1.000
_cell.angle_alpha   90.00
_cell.angle_beta   90.00
_cell.angle_gamma   90.00
#
_symmetry.space_group_name_H-M   'P 1'
#
loop_
_entity.id
_entity.type
_entity.pdbx_description
1 polymer ?
#
loop_
_entity_poly.entity_id
_entity_poly.type
_entity_poly.pdbx_seq_one_letter_code
_entity_poly.pdbx_strand_id
1 'polypeptide(L)'
;MAAEDESSQLESFEPARVHLRSAVEARRRLSDGWNGFLDSGPFDVKVRTAPDGSGELWAVADSRADIMRELQTQVRIFLTSVKAAMDAAIVAAAETVCASLVPIDPALHRMPLCETRQEFDALVPQGHLLGLRPDQVRVLHELQPYQGGDGNRDYIGRVMAHLAEALAVVETDGQLVSAWATNSSPELQVPDGASIDSVSVEPSGLLSEGKLLARFRVTPSGAVADTRIRPNVALDAVLNAPPWPIDLDDTLNKRTSGLLAIARRLLEGLERSVSTPTFIQQFGRLDDIAPARSTSVWLPVQFDDPGQESEVREGLAQSDLNLASYRGDDGTYTLLRLDGDVVFGREIPEASPPEPSVEVGIGVEWASLEAAAALGLPDFVFRPKVVQKGSGLREIGDGTLITGGRGIALQVKAREGATDNAQREASWLTKKAAEGLRQAHGTIRSTLNDPDLTLTNLRDRTVRLPGDSIDWVPVVILDHPDPPHDIIPDREPDKHGLILLRRDWEFLWRQLRSVSAIVDYAYRVANDDRVPLGTEASRYFDLADRDARAEPERIEPWMVGIGDFWQISEPRLPREPVDTSDEVGHDVFHRILEDVAATDFTGDEQIRVEVLALIDQVAATHRAELGRTLLRRIDHCALAPADTLRAQHRVVFLDHGRGP
;
A
#
# COMPACT_ATOMS: atom_id res chain seq x y z
N MET A 1 2.89 26.57 -2.71
CA MET A 1 3.39 25.32 -3.34
C MET A 1 4.49 24.62 -2.57
N ALA A 2 5.79 24.98 -2.61
CA ALA A 2 6.80 24.23 -1.82
C ALA A 2 6.47 24.15 -0.31
N ALA A 3 5.91 25.23 0.25
CA ALA A 3 5.46 25.28 1.64
C ALA A 3 4.13 24.55 1.93
N GLU A 4 3.30 24.27 0.92
CA GLU A 4 2.05 23.52 1.08
C GLU A 4 2.28 22.01 0.96
N ASP A 5 3.21 21.60 0.08
CA ASP A 5 3.63 20.22 -0.07
C ASP A 5 4.50 19.76 1.12
N GLU A 6 5.38 20.63 1.64
CA GLU A 6 6.03 20.42 2.95
C GLU A 6 5.02 20.31 4.08
N SER A 7 3.93 21.10 4.06
CA SER A 7 2.89 21.04 5.10
C SER A 7 2.16 19.70 5.10
N SER A 8 1.81 19.16 3.92
CA SER A 8 1.15 17.87 3.79
C SER A 8 2.03 16.70 4.21
N GLN A 9 3.33 16.72 3.88
CA GLN A 9 4.28 15.69 4.30
C GLN A 9 4.53 15.70 5.82
N LEU A 10 4.51 16.88 6.44
CA LEU A 10 4.68 17.03 7.90
C LEU A 10 3.41 16.66 8.69
N GLU A 11 2.24 16.65 8.05
CA GLU A 11 0.98 16.17 8.65
C GLU A 11 0.98 14.64 8.86
N SER A 12 1.60 13.88 7.95
CA SER A 12 1.70 12.41 8.06
C SER A 12 2.41 11.94 9.34
N PHE A 13 3.30 12.77 9.92
CA PHE A 13 4.00 12.47 11.17
C PHE A 13 3.25 12.87 12.44
N GLU A 14 2.09 13.53 12.34
CA GLU A 14 1.34 13.99 13.51
C GLU A 14 0.92 12.87 14.47
N PRO A 15 0.47 11.68 14.01
CA PRO A 15 0.21 10.54 14.90
C PRO A 15 1.42 10.18 15.77
N ALA A 16 2.62 10.16 15.20
CA ALA A 16 3.84 9.88 15.93
C ALA A 16 4.14 10.95 16.99
N ARG A 17 3.91 12.25 16.68
CA ARG A 17 4.06 13.35 17.64
C ARG A 17 3.05 13.25 18.79
N VAL A 18 1.81 12.85 18.52
CA VAL A 18 0.78 12.61 19.55
C VAL A 18 1.25 11.54 20.52
N HIS A 19 1.70 10.38 20.03
CA HIS A 19 2.20 9.30 20.87
C HIS A 19 3.43 9.70 21.68
N LEU A 20 4.36 10.47 21.08
CA LEU A 20 5.53 10.96 21.80
C LEU A 20 5.15 11.92 22.95
N ARG A 21 4.16 12.79 22.75
CA ARG A 21 3.64 13.67 23.83
C ARG A 21 3.00 12.84 24.96
N SER A 22 2.22 11.81 24.62
CA SER A 22 1.66 10.89 25.61
C SER A 22 2.73 10.16 26.42
N ALA A 23 3.82 9.71 25.77
CA ALA A 23 4.95 9.09 26.45
C ALA A 23 5.65 10.08 27.42
N VAL A 24 5.86 11.33 27.01
CA VAL A 24 6.46 12.36 27.88
C VAL A 24 5.60 12.61 29.13
N GLU A 25 4.28 12.73 28.95
CA GLU A 25 3.36 12.94 30.06
C GLU A 25 3.30 11.74 31.02
N ALA A 26 3.23 10.52 30.48
CA ALA A 26 3.22 9.29 31.28
C ALA A 26 4.52 9.14 32.09
N ARG A 27 5.68 9.46 31.50
CA ARG A 27 6.97 9.45 32.23
C ARG A 27 6.99 10.47 33.35
N ARG A 28 6.45 11.69 33.14
CA ARG A 28 6.35 12.71 34.19
C ARG A 28 5.55 12.18 35.37
N ARG A 29 4.36 11.63 35.12
CA ARG A 29 3.50 11.04 36.15
C ARG A 29 4.14 9.84 36.86
N LEU A 30 4.87 9.01 36.12
CA LEU A 30 5.64 7.90 36.68
C LEU A 30 6.70 8.41 37.67
N SER A 31 7.44 9.46 37.30
CA SER A 31 8.45 10.07 38.17
C SER A 31 7.83 10.71 39.42
N ASP A 32 6.73 11.45 39.25
CA ASP A 32 6.03 12.09 40.37
C ASP A 32 5.46 11.04 41.33
N GLY A 33 4.86 9.97 40.79
CA GLY A 33 4.35 8.84 41.56
C GLY A 33 5.46 8.10 42.33
N TRP A 34 6.64 7.92 41.72
CA TRP A 34 7.76 7.27 42.38
C TRP A 34 8.34 8.12 43.51
N ASN A 35 8.51 9.42 43.29
CA ASN A 35 8.97 10.33 44.34
C ASN A 35 7.97 10.36 45.51
N GLY A 36 6.67 10.43 45.23
CA GLY A 36 5.64 10.35 46.27
C GLY A 36 5.59 9.00 47.00
N PHE A 37 6.00 7.91 46.33
CA PHE A 37 6.20 6.61 46.98
C PHE A 37 7.38 6.67 47.95
N LEU A 38 8.53 7.19 47.53
CA LEU A 38 9.73 7.32 48.36
C LEU A 38 9.51 8.20 49.60
N ASP A 39 8.82 9.34 49.44
CA ASP A 39 8.52 10.29 50.53
C ASP A 39 7.70 9.68 51.67
N SER A 40 7.07 8.53 51.44
CA SER A 40 6.32 7.82 52.48
C SER A 40 7.14 6.87 53.36
N GLY A 41 8.44 6.72 53.06
CA GLY A 41 9.29 5.72 53.71
C GLY A 41 8.81 4.28 53.49
N PRO A 42 8.65 3.82 52.23
CA PRO A 42 8.04 2.53 51.93
C PRO A 42 8.99 1.35 52.14
N PHE A 43 10.24 1.60 52.51
CA PHE A 43 11.25 0.55 52.68
C PHE A 43 11.62 0.39 54.14
N ASP A 44 11.71 -0.85 54.57
CA ASP A 44 12.12 -1.23 55.91
C ASP A 44 13.16 -2.36 55.86
N VAL A 45 13.88 -2.55 56.95
CA VAL A 45 14.98 -3.51 57.06
C VAL A 45 14.69 -4.44 58.23
N LYS A 46 14.62 -5.74 57.94
CA LYS A 46 14.34 -6.78 58.93
C LYS A 46 15.60 -7.58 59.19
N VAL A 47 15.97 -7.70 60.47
CA VAL A 47 17.06 -8.57 60.92
C VAL A 47 16.45 -9.81 61.55
N ARG A 48 16.88 -10.99 61.11
CA ARG A 48 16.52 -12.28 61.71
C ARG A 48 17.76 -12.88 62.33
N THR A 49 17.70 -13.28 63.59
CA THR A 49 18.84 -13.86 64.32
C THR A 49 18.48 -15.23 64.87
N ALA A 50 19.43 -16.15 64.90
CA ALA A 50 19.26 -17.48 65.43
C ALA A 50 20.14 -17.73 66.68
N PRO A 51 19.75 -18.66 67.58
CA PRO A 51 20.50 -18.93 68.82
C PRO A 51 21.94 -19.42 68.63
N ASP A 52 22.31 -19.86 67.43
CA ASP A 52 23.64 -20.36 67.07
C ASP A 52 24.64 -19.25 66.68
N GLY A 53 24.22 -17.98 66.79
CA GLY A 53 25.01 -16.80 66.48
C GLY A 53 24.90 -16.35 65.02
N SER A 54 24.09 -17.02 64.20
CA SER A 54 23.84 -16.60 62.81
C SER A 54 22.75 -15.54 62.72
N GLY A 55 22.86 -14.66 61.72
CA GLY A 55 21.87 -13.65 61.41
C GLY A 55 21.72 -13.38 59.92
N GLU A 56 20.54 -12.89 59.54
CA GLU A 56 20.17 -12.54 58.18
C GLU A 56 19.61 -11.11 58.14
N LEU A 57 20.05 -10.34 57.16
CA LEU A 57 19.61 -8.98 56.90
C LEU A 57 18.73 -8.95 55.65
N TRP A 58 17.50 -8.47 55.77
CA TRP A 58 16.51 -8.41 54.70
C TRP A 58 16.07 -6.96 54.46
N ALA A 59 15.98 -6.53 53.20
CA ALA A 59 15.23 -5.33 52.81
C ALA A 59 13.82 -5.75 52.40
N VAL A 60 12.80 -5.02 52.85
CA VAL A 60 11.39 -5.24 52.50
C VAL A 60 10.74 -3.93 52.07
N ALA A 61 9.72 -4.02 51.23
CA ALA A 61 8.89 -2.88 50.86
C ALA A 61 7.48 -3.04 51.46
N ASP A 62 6.94 -1.96 52.01
CA ASP A 62 5.53 -1.87 52.38
C ASP A 62 4.68 -1.67 51.11
N SER A 63 3.72 -2.57 50.91
CA SER A 63 2.94 -2.64 49.68
C SER A 63 1.74 -1.69 49.73
N ARG A 64 2.00 -0.41 49.43
CA ARG A 64 0.91 0.54 49.14
C ARG A 64 0.33 0.27 47.74
N ALA A 65 -0.68 -0.60 47.73
CA ALA A 65 -1.28 -1.17 46.51
C ALA A 65 -1.89 -0.11 45.56
N ASP A 66 -2.30 1.04 46.08
CA ASP A 66 -2.83 2.16 45.31
C ASP A 66 -1.75 2.86 44.47
N ILE A 67 -0.61 3.20 45.09
CA ILE A 67 0.51 3.87 44.41
C ILE A 67 1.19 2.91 43.45
N MET A 68 1.40 1.66 43.84
CA MET A 68 1.96 0.67 42.94
C MET A 68 1.09 0.46 41.70
N ARG A 69 -0.25 0.45 41.85
CA ARG A 69 -1.16 0.36 40.70
C ARG A 69 -1.01 1.55 39.76
N GLU A 70 -0.93 2.76 40.29
CA GLU A 70 -0.72 3.96 39.48
C GLU A 70 0.61 3.89 38.71
N LEU A 71 1.69 3.45 39.36
CA LEU A 71 2.99 3.25 38.72
C LEU A 71 2.91 2.20 37.59
N GLN A 72 2.20 1.08 37.80
CA GLN A 72 1.96 0.09 36.74
C GLN A 72 1.19 0.69 35.56
N THR A 73 0.17 1.50 35.82
CA THR A 73 -0.63 2.14 34.76
C THR A 73 0.23 3.13 33.96
N GLN A 74 0.97 4.02 34.64
CA GLN A 74 1.77 5.02 33.96
C GLN A 74 2.92 4.42 33.15
N VAL A 75 3.57 3.38 33.66
CA VAL A 75 4.65 2.72 32.91
C VAL A 75 4.13 1.98 31.67
N ARG A 76 2.94 1.38 31.76
CA ARG A 76 2.29 0.72 30.62
C ARG A 76 1.94 1.72 29.52
N ILE A 77 1.33 2.84 29.89
CA ILE A 77 1.05 3.96 28.96
C ILE A 77 2.36 4.47 28.36
N PHE A 78 3.41 4.63 29.16
CA PHE A 78 4.71 5.07 28.70
C PHE A 78 5.30 4.15 27.61
N LEU A 79 5.43 2.85 27.90
CA LEU A 79 6.04 1.87 26.99
C LEU A 79 5.24 1.74 25.68
N THR A 80 3.93 1.60 25.78
CA THR A 80 3.05 1.50 24.60
C THR A 80 3.06 2.78 23.76
N SER A 81 3.13 3.96 24.38
CA SER A 81 3.22 5.23 23.67
C SER A 81 4.58 5.44 23.01
N VAL A 82 5.68 5.00 23.63
CA VAL A 82 7.01 5.01 22.99
C VAL A 82 7.00 4.13 21.75
N LYS A 83 6.48 2.90 21.87
CA LYS A 83 6.37 1.97 20.74
C LYS A 83 5.53 2.57 19.61
N ALA A 84 4.31 3.03 19.92
CA ALA A 84 3.41 3.60 18.94
C ALA A 84 3.99 4.85 18.24
N ALA A 85 4.78 5.67 18.96
CA ALA A 85 5.47 6.81 18.35
C ALA A 85 6.53 6.37 17.32
N MET A 86 7.29 5.31 17.61
CA MET A 86 8.29 4.78 16.68
C MET A 86 7.63 4.11 15.48
N ASP A 87 6.62 3.27 15.70
CA ASP A 87 5.87 2.58 14.63
C ASP A 87 5.24 3.60 13.66
N ALA A 88 4.51 4.59 14.19
CA ALA A 88 3.86 5.61 13.38
C ALA A 88 4.86 6.47 12.60
N ALA A 89 6.05 6.75 13.16
CA ALA A 89 7.08 7.51 12.46
C ALA A 89 7.65 6.74 11.26
N ILE A 90 7.82 5.43 11.39
CA ILE A 90 8.33 4.58 10.31
C ILE A 90 7.29 4.46 9.20
N VAL A 91 6.02 4.21 9.56
CA VAL A 91 4.92 4.13 8.59
C VAL A 91 4.78 5.45 7.83
N ALA A 92 4.74 6.58 8.53
CA ALA A 92 4.67 7.90 7.91
C ALA A 92 5.83 8.15 6.94
N ALA A 93 7.05 7.73 7.29
CA ALA A 93 8.20 7.84 6.41
C ALA A 93 8.06 6.97 5.16
N ALA A 94 7.63 5.72 5.31
CA ALA A 94 7.43 4.78 4.21
C ALA A 94 6.32 5.26 3.24
N GLU A 95 5.22 5.74 3.80
CA GLU A 95 4.10 6.31 3.02
C GLU A 95 4.53 7.57 2.27
N THR A 96 5.24 8.48 2.94
CA THR A 96 5.70 9.73 2.31
C THR A 96 6.66 9.46 1.15
N VAL A 97 7.49 8.43 1.24
CA VAL A 97 8.48 8.09 0.21
C VAL A 97 7.86 7.30 -0.94
N CYS A 98 6.88 6.43 -0.69
CA CYS A 98 6.49 5.39 -1.66
C CYS A 98 4.99 5.09 -1.78
N ALA A 99 4.09 5.74 -1.02
CA ALA A 99 2.64 5.45 -1.07
C ALA A 99 2.01 5.66 -2.45
N SER A 100 2.64 6.44 -3.33
CA SER A 100 2.19 6.61 -4.72
C SER A 100 2.53 5.43 -5.65
N LEU A 101 3.33 4.46 -5.19
CA LEU A 101 3.80 3.33 -5.98
C LEU A 101 3.28 1.98 -5.45
N VAL A 102 3.23 1.78 -4.13
CA VAL A 102 2.73 0.52 -3.53
C VAL A 102 2.09 0.83 -2.16
N PRO A 103 0.96 0.21 -1.78
CA PRO A 103 0.42 0.32 -0.44
C PRO A 103 1.41 -0.22 0.61
N ILE A 104 1.58 0.53 1.70
CA ILE A 104 2.45 0.16 2.82
C ILE A 104 1.64 -0.65 3.84
N ASP A 105 2.14 -1.82 4.26
CA ASP A 105 1.57 -2.59 5.37
C ASP A 105 2.15 -2.09 6.71
N PRO A 106 1.35 -1.46 7.59
CA PRO A 106 1.81 -1.00 8.90
C PRO A 106 2.22 -2.14 9.84
N ALA A 107 1.77 -3.38 9.59
CA ALA A 107 2.12 -4.53 10.42
C ALA A 107 3.59 -4.91 10.30
N LEU A 108 4.22 -4.64 9.15
CA LEU A 108 5.63 -4.93 8.86
C LEU A 108 6.58 -3.86 9.42
N HIS A 109 6.05 -2.71 9.85
CA HIS A 109 6.82 -1.53 10.26
C HIS A 109 6.77 -1.29 11.79
N ARG A 110 6.82 -2.37 12.57
CA ARG A 110 6.67 -2.35 14.04
C ARG A 110 8.01 -2.49 14.76
N MET A 111 8.34 -1.53 15.62
CA MET A 111 9.53 -1.55 16.46
C MET A 111 9.32 -2.30 17.79
N PRO A 112 10.38 -2.94 18.33
CA PRO A 112 11.61 -3.32 17.62
C PRO A 112 11.29 -4.28 16.47
N LEU A 113 12.03 -4.18 15.35
CA LEU A 113 11.70 -4.92 14.12
C LEU A 113 12.09 -6.39 14.21
N CYS A 114 13.18 -6.69 14.92
CA CYS A 114 13.64 -8.05 15.12
C CYS A 114 14.60 -8.16 16.31
N GLU A 115 14.81 -9.38 16.77
CA GLU A 115 15.66 -9.66 17.94
C GLU A 115 17.10 -9.96 17.54
N THR A 116 17.33 -10.39 16.30
CA THR A 116 18.67 -10.74 15.81
C THR A 116 19.05 -9.99 14.54
N ARG A 117 20.38 -9.87 14.31
CA ARG A 117 20.92 -9.27 13.08
C ARG A 117 20.52 -10.05 11.83
N GLN A 118 20.52 -11.39 11.92
CA GLN A 118 20.16 -12.25 10.81
C GLN A 118 18.70 -12.05 10.37
N GLU A 119 17.79 -11.87 11.33
CA GLU A 119 16.40 -11.53 11.04
C GLU A 119 16.29 -10.17 10.34
N PHE A 120 17.03 -9.16 10.81
CA PHE A 120 17.01 -7.84 10.19
C PHE A 120 17.48 -7.88 8.73
N ASP A 121 18.60 -8.56 8.48
CA ASP A 121 19.20 -8.66 7.15
C ASP A 121 18.25 -9.37 6.15
N ALA A 122 17.31 -10.18 6.64
CA ALA A 122 16.28 -10.83 5.83
C ALA A 122 15.08 -9.94 5.49
N LEU A 123 14.83 -8.83 6.22
CA LEU A 123 13.65 -7.97 6.02
C LEU A 123 13.67 -7.23 4.67
N VAL A 124 14.85 -6.78 4.21
CA VAL A 124 15.01 -6.05 2.94
C VAL A 124 14.66 -6.92 1.73
N PRO A 125 15.27 -8.11 1.51
CA PRO A 125 14.93 -8.95 0.36
C PRO A 125 13.50 -9.51 0.39
N GLN A 126 12.85 -9.56 1.56
CA GLN A 126 11.44 -9.96 1.71
C GLN A 126 10.46 -8.81 1.43
N GLY A 127 10.95 -7.57 1.24
CA GLY A 127 10.11 -6.41 1.04
C GLY A 127 9.40 -5.91 2.30
N HIS A 128 9.80 -6.35 3.50
CA HIS A 128 9.16 -5.93 4.75
C HIS A 128 9.52 -4.51 5.19
N LEU A 129 10.53 -3.90 4.55
CA LEU A 129 10.92 -2.49 4.73
C LEU A 129 10.59 -1.66 3.49
N LEU A 130 9.63 -2.12 2.68
CA LEU A 130 9.19 -1.43 1.47
C LEU A 130 8.73 -0.02 1.80
N GLY A 131 9.14 0.93 0.96
CA GLY A 131 8.86 2.35 1.14
C GLY A 131 9.89 3.10 1.98
N LEU A 132 10.81 2.42 2.66
CA LEU A 132 11.89 3.09 3.39
C LEU A 132 13.14 3.27 2.52
N ARG A 133 13.80 4.41 2.67
CA ARG A 133 15.08 4.70 2.02
C ARG A 133 16.25 3.99 2.73
N PRO A 134 17.37 3.72 2.05
CA PRO A 134 18.53 3.04 2.66
C PRO A 134 19.14 3.77 3.87
N ASP A 135 19.11 5.10 3.91
CA ASP A 135 19.50 5.88 5.09
C ASP A 135 18.58 5.62 6.28
N GLN A 136 17.27 5.58 6.05
CA GLN A 136 16.27 5.25 7.05
C GLN A 136 16.43 3.81 7.53
N VAL A 137 16.63 2.85 6.62
CA VAL A 137 16.89 1.43 6.94
C VAL A 137 18.16 1.27 7.79
N ARG A 138 19.25 2.00 7.49
CA ARG A 138 20.46 1.97 8.32
C ARG A 138 20.22 2.54 9.72
N VAL A 139 19.45 3.62 9.84
CA VAL A 139 19.05 4.15 11.15
C VAL A 139 18.26 3.10 11.92
N LEU A 140 17.31 2.42 11.27
CA LEU A 140 16.53 1.36 11.90
C LEU A 140 17.40 0.18 12.32
N HIS A 141 18.36 -0.24 11.50
CA HIS A 141 19.32 -1.28 11.86
C HIS A 141 20.07 -0.91 13.16
N GLU A 142 20.56 0.33 13.26
CA GLU A 142 21.28 0.83 14.46
C GLU A 142 20.39 0.99 15.70
N LEU A 143 19.06 0.94 15.55
CA LEU A 143 18.09 1.05 16.63
C LEU A 143 17.44 -0.31 16.99
N GLN A 144 18.15 -1.42 16.79
CA GLN A 144 17.64 -2.75 17.16
C GLN A 144 18.20 -3.27 18.50
N PRO A 145 17.50 -4.20 19.18
CA PRO A 145 17.91 -4.81 20.45
C PRO A 145 19.26 -5.51 20.43
N TYR A 146 19.64 -6.11 19.29
CA TYR A 146 20.91 -6.85 19.15
C TYR A 146 22.14 -5.97 18.97
N GLN A 147 21.98 -4.64 18.93
CA GLN A 147 23.12 -3.75 18.74
C GLN A 147 24.06 -3.80 19.94
N GLY A 148 25.37 -3.86 19.66
CA GLY A 148 26.42 -3.96 20.67
C GLY A 148 27.72 -3.32 20.20
N GLY A 149 28.74 -3.28 21.07
CA GLY A 149 30.06 -2.69 20.78
C GLY A 149 30.50 -1.68 21.85
N ASP A 150 31.22 -0.64 21.45
CA ASP A 150 31.68 0.40 22.37
C ASP A 150 30.80 1.66 22.32
N GLY A 151 30.64 2.32 23.47
CA GLY A 151 30.03 3.65 23.57
C GLY A 151 28.52 3.68 23.28
N ASN A 152 28.11 4.48 22.29
CA ASN A 152 26.70 4.79 22.05
C ASN A 152 25.88 3.60 21.50
N ARG A 153 26.48 2.71 20.70
CA ARG A 153 25.77 1.56 20.10
C ARG A 153 25.31 0.56 21.16
N ASP A 154 26.20 0.27 22.10
CA ASP A 154 25.93 -0.61 23.23
C ASP A 154 24.90 -0.01 24.20
N TYR A 155 24.91 1.31 24.38
CA TYR A 155 23.82 1.99 25.10
C TYR A 155 22.47 1.86 24.37
N ILE A 156 22.41 2.13 23.06
CA ILE A 156 21.18 2.03 22.26
C ILE A 156 20.63 0.61 22.29
N GLY A 157 21.47 -0.39 22.00
CA GLY A 157 21.07 -1.80 21.99
C GLY A 157 20.50 -2.24 23.33
N ARG A 158 21.15 -1.90 24.45
CA ARG A 158 20.60 -2.15 25.79
C ARG A 158 19.24 -1.51 26.03
N VAL A 159 19.08 -0.25 25.65
CA VAL A 159 17.83 0.48 25.83
C VAL A 159 16.71 -0.16 24.98
N MET A 160 17.00 -0.55 23.74
CA MET A 160 16.05 -1.21 22.85
C MET A 160 15.72 -2.64 23.27
N ALA A 161 16.70 -3.41 23.77
CA ALA A 161 16.46 -4.72 24.38
C ALA A 161 15.56 -4.61 25.60
N HIS A 162 15.77 -3.58 26.42
CA HIS A 162 14.91 -3.32 27.56
C HIS A 162 13.47 -2.96 27.15
N LEU A 163 13.29 -2.22 26.05
CA LEU A 163 11.95 -1.97 25.49
C LEU A 163 11.27 -3.28 25.06
N ALA A 164 12.00 -4.15 24.34
CA ALA A 164 11.47 -5.42 23.84
C ALA A 164 10.95 -6.30 25.00
N GLU A 165 11.79 -6.52 26.00
CA GLU A 165 11.47 -7.34 27.17
C GLU A 165 10.32 -6.75 28.00
N ALA A 166 10.31 -5.43 28.19
CA ALA A 166 9.22 -4.77 28.91
C ALA A 166 7.88 -4.83 28.14
N LEU A 167 7.91 -4.79 26.81
CA LEU A 167 6.70 -4.99 25.98
C LEU A 167 6.17 -6.43 26.07
N ALA A 168 7.04 -7.44 26.14
CA ALA A 168 6.61 -8.82 26.37
C ALA A 168 5.89 -8.99 27.72
N VAL A 169 6.31 -8.24 28.76
CA VAL A 169 5.60 -8.19 30.04
C VAL A 169 4.26 -7.45 29.91
N VAL A 170 4.16 -6.41 29.07
CA VAL A 170 2.89 -5.72 28.78
C VAL A 170 1.88 -6.70 28.17
N GLU A 171 2.30 -7.51 27.20
CA GLU A 171 1.46 -8.49 26.49
C GLU A 171 0.90 -9.60 27.38
N THR A 172 1.69 -10.02 28.38
CA THR A 172 1.29 -11.04 29.36
C THR A 172 0.53 -10.48 30.57
N ASP A 173 0.24 -9.17 30.57
CA ASP A 173 -0.33 -8.42 31.69
C ASP A 173 0.43 -8.61 33.02
N GLY A 174 1.75 -8.73 32.93
CA GLY A 174 2.62 -8.90 34.09
C GLY A 174 2.86 -7.61 34.87
N GLN A 175 3.48 -7.74 36.04
CA GLN A 175 3.95 -6.61 36.85
C GLN A 175 5.18 -5.98 36.19
N LEU A 176 5.07 -4.71 35.78
CA LEU A 176 6.08 -3.95 35.03
C LEU A 176 7.03 -3.15 35.91
N VAL A 177 6.61 -2.69 37.09
CA VAL A 177 7.47 -1.92 38.03
C VAL A 177 7.71 -2.70 39.31
N SER A 178 8.96 -2.73 39.76
CA SER A 178 9.39 -3.29 41.04
C SER A 178 10.51 -2.45 41.66
N ALA A 179 10.85 -2.72 42.92
CA ALA A 179 12.02 -2.13 43.57
C ALA A 179 13.25 -3.05 43.38
N TRP A 180 14.42 -2.44 43.26
CA TRP A 180 15.69 -3.12 43.06
C TRP A 180 16.70 -2.68 44.11
N ALA A 181 17.38 -3.65 44.72
CA ALA A 181 18.45 -3.42 45.68
C ALA A 181 19.81 -3.49 44.98
N THR A 182 20.56 -2.39 45.00
CA THR A 182 21.90 -2.28 44.41
C THR A 182 22.97 -2.13 45.48
N ASN A 183 24.09 -2.86 45.32
CA ASN A 183 25.35 -2.67 46.05
C ASN A 183 25.22 -2.63 47.59
N SER A 184 24.62 -3.66 48.17
CA SER A 184 24.56 -3.83 49.63
C SER A 184 25.96 -3.90 50.24
N SER A 185 26.26 -3.05 51.23
CA SER A 185 27.56 -3.06 51.95
C SER A 185 27.34 -2.86 53.46
N PRO A 186 26.75 -3.84 54.16
CA PRO A 186 26.27 -3.66 55.51
C PRO A 186 27.40 -3.41 56.52
N GLU A 187 27.17 -2.47 57.44
CA GLU A 187 28.05 -2.20 58.57
C GLU A 187 27.43 -2.81 59.83
N LEU A 188 28.17 -3.72 60.48
CA LEU A 188 27.73 -4.38 61.71
C LEU A 188 28.53 -3.86 62.91
N GLN A 189 27.82 -3.51 63.98
CA GLN A 189 28.38 -3.12 65.26
C GLN A 189 27.93 -4.13 66.32
N VAL A 190 28.89 -4.92 66.82
CA VAL A 190 28.67 -5.93 67.87
C VAL A 190 28.97 -5.36 69.27
N PRO A 191 28.39 -5.91 70.34
CA PRO A 191 28.67 -5.49 71.72
C PRO A 191 30.12 -5.72 72.16
N ASP A 192 30.56 -5.02 73.21
CA ASP A 192 31.89 -5.20 73.80
C ASP A 192 32.12 -6.65 74.25
N GLY A 193 33.23 -7.25 73.78
CA GLY A 193 33.57 -8.65 74.06
C GLY A 193 33.02 -9.66 73.03
N ALA A 194 32.31 -9.21 72.00
CA ALA A 194 31.90 -10.01 70.85
C ALA A 194 32.74 -9.69 69.60
N SER A 195 32.83 -10.64 68.67
CA SER A 195 33.49 -10.52 67.37
C SER A 195 32.59 -11.00 66.23
N ILE A 196 32.76 -10.41 65.05
CA ILE A 196 32.11 -10.87 63.82
C ILE A 196 32.99 -11.96 63.20
N ASP A 197 32.44 -13.16 63.04
CA ASP A 197 33.17 -14.29 62.47
C ASP A 197 33.12 -14.28 60.94
N SER A 198 31.95 -13.92 60.38
CA SER A 198 31.76 -13.85 58.93
C SER A 198 30.62 -12.91 58.54
N VAL A 199 30.75 -12.33 57.34
CA VAL A 199 29.69 -11.59 56.64
C VAL A 199 29.73 -12.00 55.17
N SER A 200 28.60 -12.44 54.64
CA SER A 200 28.40 -12.81 53.24
C SER A 200 27.31 -11.93 52.65
N VAL A 201 27.67 -11.10 51.68
CA VAL A 201 26.75 -10.18 51.00
C VAL A 201 26.11 -10.89 49.80
N GLU A 202 24.80 -10.71 49.64
CA GLU A 202 24.05 -11.22 48.49
C GLU A 202 24.12 -10.25 47.30
N PRO A 203 24.08 -10.73 46.04
CA PRO A 203 24.09 -9.88 44.88
C PRO A 203 22.84 -9.00 44.79
N SER A 204 22.95 -7.92 44.00
CA SER A 204 21.85 -7.02 43.65
C SER A 204 20.65 -7.79 43.09
N GLY A 205 19.43 -7.32 43.32
CA GLY A 205 18.23 -8.05 42.91
C GLY A 205 16.91 -7.37 43.21
N LEU A 206 15.82 -7.94 42.69
CA LEU A 206 14.44 -7.49 42.90
C LEU A 206 13.97 -7.65 44.35
N LEU A 207 13.06 -6.77 44.76
CA LEU A 207 12.51 -6.67 46.12
C LEU A 207 11.07 -7.21 46.27
N SER A 208 10.61 -8.12 45.40
CA SER A 208 9.19 -8.49 45.22
C SER A 208 8.42 -8.83 46.50
N GLU A 209 9.01 -9.59 47.41
CA GLU A 209 8.45 -9.93 48.75
C GLU A 209 9.47 -9.66 49.88
N GLY A 210 10.58 -9.02 49.54
CA GLY A 210 11.76 -8.85 50.37
C GLY A 210 13.01 -9.53 49.77
N LYS A 211 14.16 -8.88 49.93
CA LYS A 211 15.45 -9.33 49.42
C LYS A 211 16.42 -9.57 50.57
N LEU A 212 17.00 -10.76 50.62
CA LEU A 212 18.14 -11.03 51.47
C LEU A 212 19.33 -10.20 50.99
N LEU A 213 19.89 -9.39 51.87
CA LEU A 213 21.02 -8.49 51.62
C LEU A 213 22.35 -9.08 52.09
N ALA A 214 22.33 -9.75 53.24
CA ALA A 214 23.53 -10.40 53.79
C ALA A 214 23.19 -11.47 54.84
N ARG A 215 24.11 -12.41 55.00
CA ARG A 215 24.18 -13.33 56.14
C ARG A 215 25.41 -13.03 56.97
N PHE A 216 25.32 -13.11 58.29
CA PHE A 216 26.44 -12.83 59.19
C PHE A 216 26.47 -13.78 60.38
N ARG A 217 27.63 -13.86 61.05
CA ARG A 217 27.82 -14.66 62.26
C ARG A 217 28.60 -13.89 63.33
N VAL A 218 28.15 -13.98 64.58
CA VAL A 218 28.73 -13.30 65.75
C VAL A 218 29.08 -14.30 66.85
N THR A 219 30.25 -14.11 67.48
CA THR A 219 30.72 -14.90 68.63
C THR A 219 30.97 -13.98 69.84
N PRO A 220 30.55 -14.37 71.07
CA PRO A 220 29.76 -15.55 71.41
C PRO A 220 28.32 -15.45 70.86
N SER A 221 27.68 -16.60 70.57
CA SER A 221 26.39 -16.63 69.87
C SER A 221 25.26 -15.83 70.51
N GLY A 222 25.31 -15.63 71.84
CA GLY A 222 24.35 -14.78 72.56
C GLY A 222 24.41 -13.29 72.21
N ALA A 223 25.50 -12.80 71.63
CA ALA A 223 25.68 -11.39 71.26
C ALA A 223 25.00 -10.99 69.92
N VAL A 224 24.49 -11.97 69.15
CA VAL A 224 23.86 -11.71 67.85
C VAL A 224 22.59 -10.85 67.96
N ALA A 225 21.83 -10.99 69.06
CA ALA A 225 20.58 -10.26 69.28
C ALA A 225 20.80 -8.76 69.55
N ASP A 226 21.97 -8.39 70.07
CA ASP A 226 22.34 -7.01 70.40
C ASP A 226 23.16 -6.32 69.29
N THR A 227 23.34 -7.00 68.15
CA THR A 227 24.11 -6.47 67.02
C THR A 227 23.32 -5.37 66.30
N ARG A 228 23.90 -4.17 66.20
CA ARG A 228 23.32 -3.07 65.43
C ARG A 228 23.82 -3.13 63.99
N ILE A 229 22.93 -2.96 63.03
CA ILE A 229 23.25 -3.12 61.61
C ILE A 229 22.79 -1.90 60.83
N ARG A 230 23.67 -1.35 59.99
CA ARG A 230 23.30 -0.42 58.93
C ARG A 230 23.38 -1.16 57.61
N PRO A 231 22.28 -1.27 56.84
CA PRO A 231 22.25 -2.09 55.64
C PRO A 231 23.10 -1.52 54.50
N ASN A 232 23.23 -0.19 54.43
CA ASN A 232 23.97 0.55 53.39
C ASN A 232 23.71 -0.03 51.99
N VAL A 233 22.45 0.04 51.57
CA VAL A 233 21.93 -0.47 50.30
C VAL A 233 21.19 0.66 49.57
N ALA A 234 21.37 0.75 48.26
CA ALA A 234 20.58 1.65 47.43
C ALA A 234 19.31 0.93 46.95
N LEU A 235 18.15 1.57 47.08
CA LEU A 235 16.87 1.06 46.61
C LEU A 235 16.30 2.03 45.58
N ASP A 236 15.98 1.54 44.39
CA ASP A 236 15.36 2.35 43.33
C ASP A 236 14.32 1.52 42.56
N ALA A 237 13.46 2.20 41.80
CA ALA A 237 12.52 1.55 40.90
C ALA A 237 13.26 0.98 39.70
N VAL A 238 12.75 -0.15 39.22
CA VAL A 238 13.18 -0.78 37.98
C VAL A 238 11.96 -1.26 37.21
N LEU A 239 12.11 -1.35 35.89
CA LEU A 239 11.22 -2.20 35.10
C LEU A 239 11.51 -3.66 35.46
N ASN A 240 10.47 -4.43 35.72
CA ASN A 240 10.57 -5.84 36.07
C ASN A 240 10.76 -6.70 34.80
N ALA A 241 11.78 -6.36 34.02
CA ALA A 241 12.17 -7.02 32.79
C ALA A 241 13.70 -6.89 32.61
N PRO A 242 14.39 -7.91 32.08
CA PRO A 242 15.79 -7.77 31.73
C PRO A 242 15.99 -6.75 30.58
N PRO A 243 17.21 -6.24 30.36
CA PRO A 243 18.42 -6.43 31.16
C PRO A 243 18.34 -5.70 32.51
N TRP A 244 18.84 -6.32 33.59
CA TRP A 244 18.81 -5.74 34.94
C TRP A 244 19.81 -4.58 35.13
N PRO A 245 19.62 -3.68 36.13
CA PRO A 245 20.54 -2.59 36.42
C PRO A 245 21.96 -3.08 36.67
N ILE A 246 22.94 -2.47 35.99
CA ILE A 246 24.37 -2.85 36.08
C ILE A 246 25.14 -2.08 37.16
N ASP A 247 24.69 -0.86 37.50
CA ASP A 247 25.32 0.02 38.49
C ASP A 247 24.27 0.98 39.10
N LEU A 248 24.74 1.91 39.94
CA LEU A 248 23.87 2.89 40.61
C LEU A 248 23.34 3.98 39.67
N ASP A 249 23.98 4.21 38.53
CA ASP A 249 23.55 5.20 37.55
C ASP A 249 22.48 4.64 36.60
N ASP A 250 22.34 3.32 36.51
CA ASP A 250 21.38 2.62 35.66
C ASP A 250 19.95 2.58 36.26
N THR A 251 19.39 3.77 36.47
CA THR A 251 18.07 3.99 37.09
C THR A 251 16.91 3.87 36.10
N LEU A 252 15.69 3.63 36.59
CA LEU A 252 14.46 3.70 35.78
C LEU A 252 14.34 5.05 35.06
N ASN A 253 14.72 6.14 35.74
CA ASN A 253 14.69 7.47 35.14
C ASN A 253 15.65 7.61 33.94
N LYS A 254 16.88 7.08 34.05
CA LYS A 254 17.85 7.10 32.95
C LYS A 254 17.40 6.24 31.77
N ARG A 255 16.83 5.06 32.06
CA ARG A 255 16.32 4.13 31.04
C ARG A 255 15.12 4.70 30.28
N THR A 256 14.11 5.22 30.99
CA THR A 256 12.94 5.89 30.37
C THR A 256 13.33 7.17 29.63
N SER A 257 14.34 7.92 30.11
CA SER A 257 14.89 9.05 29.36
C SER A 257 15.57 8.62 28.06
N GLY A 258 16.31 7.52 28.08
CA GLY A 258 16.95 6.93 26.90
C GLY A 258 15.94 6.54 25.84
N LEU A 259 14.86 5.86 26.24
CA LEU A 259 13.77 5.47 25.34
C LEU A 259 13.11 6.67 24.66
N LEU A 260 12.79 7.72 25.42
CA LEU A 260 12.24 8.96 24.85
C LEU A 260 13.23 9.65 23.90
N ALA A 261 14.52 9.66 24.25
CA ALA A 261 15.54 10.28 23.43
C ALA A 261 15.70 9.54 22.09
N ILE A 262 15.66 8.20 22.10
CA ILE A 262 15.70 7.37 20.89
C ILE A 262 14.46 7.60 20.05
N ALA A 263 13.25 7.47 20.62
CA ALA A 263 12.00 7.66 19.88
C ALA A 263 11.91 9.06 19.25
N ARG A 264 12.28 10.10 20.00
CA ARG A 264 12.32 11.48 19.49
C ARG A 264 13.33 11.62 18.34
N ARG A 265 14.55 11.11 18.50
CA ARG A 265 15.59 11.21 17.47
C ARG A 265 15.24 10.42 16.21
N LEU A 266 14.59 9.27 16.35
CA LEU A 266 14.08 8.51 15.22
C LEU A 266 13.03 9.32 14.47
N LEU A 267 12.00 9.82 15.17
CA LEU A 267 10.95 10.65 14.60
C LEU A 267 11.52 11.87 13.86
N GLU A 268 12.30 12.70 14.55
CA GLU A 268 12.91 13.89 13.96
C GLU A 268 13.86 13.55 12.81
N GLY A 269 14.56 12.42 12.90
CA GLY A 269 15.47 11.93 11.87
C GLY A 269 14.71 11.56 10.60
N LEU A 270 13.66 10.75 10.72
CA LEU A 270 12.83 10.32 9.60
C LEU A 270 12.08 11.50 8.97
N GLU A 271 11.51 12.38 9.78
CA GLU A 271 10.81 13.59 9.34
C GLU A 271 11.74 14.49 8.50
N ARG A 272 12.93 14.83 9.01
CA ARG A 272 13.92 15.61 8.23
C ARG A 272 14.38 14.89 6.98
N SER A 273 14.48 13.56 7.05
CA SER A 273 14.97 12.74 5.95
C SER A 273 14.02 12.88 4.75
N VAL A 274 12.71 12.82 4.95
CA VAL A 274 11.73 12.90 3.85
C VAL A 274 11.58 14.33 3.32
N SER A 275 11.78 15.35 4.15
CA SER A 275 11.75 16.76 3.72
C SER A 275 12.99 17.20 2.93
N THR A 276 14.08 16.42 2.93
CA THR A 276 15.29 16.74 2.19
C THR A 276 15.39 15.85 0.95
N PRO A 277 15.39 16.39 -0.28
CA PRO A 277 15.67 15.61 -1.47
C PRO A 277 17.12 15.13 -1.39
N THR A 278 17.31 13.91 -0.88
CA THR A 278 18.65 13.34 -0.74
C THR A 278 18.95 12.59 -2.03
N PHE A 279 20.06 12.96 -2.66
CA PHE A 279 20.52 12.43 -3.92
C PHE A 279 20.57 10.88 -3.89
N ILE A 280 19.99 10.25 -4.92
CA ILE A 280 19.77 8.79 -5.15
C ILE A 280 21.11 8.03 -5.33
N GLN A 281 22.21 8.47 -4.72
CA GLN A 281 23.53 7.86 -4.90
C GLN A 281 23.76 6.60 -4.04
N GLN A 282 22.80 6.20 -3.18
CA GLN A 282 23.01 5.11 -2.22
C GLN A 282 22.02 3.93 -2.34
N PHE A 283 21.21 3.90 -3.39
CA PHE A 283 20.40 2.71 -3.67
C PHE A 283 21.29 1.58 -4.25
N GLY A 284 20.91 0.33 -4.00
CA GLY A 284 21.06 -0.71 -5.03
C GLY A 284 20.29 -0.30 -6.28
N ARG A 285 20.27 -1.07 -7.36
CA ARG A 285 19.47 -0.65 -8.53
C ARG A 285 18.00 -0.61 -8.09
N LEU A 286 17.18 0.40 -8.47
CA LEU A 286 15.73 0.41 -8.20
C LEU A 286 15.08 -0.90 -8.69
N ASP A 287 15.64 -1.50 -9.74
CA ASP A 287 15.32 -2.86 -10.22
C ASP A 287 15.43 -3.96 -9.13
N ASP A 288 16.35 -3.81 -8.17
CA ASP A 288 16.59 -4.79 -7.09
C ASP A 288 15.54 -4.66 -5.96
N ILE A 289 14.93 -3.48 -5.79
CA ILE A 289 13.97 -3.18 -4.70
C ILE A 289 12.53 -3.42 -5.17
N ALA A 290 12.26 -3.25 -6.46
CA ALA A 290 10.96 -3.49 -7.08
C ALA A 290 11.11 -4.46 -8.27
N PRO A 291 11.39 -5.75 -8.04
CA PRO A 291 11.60 -6.70 -9.12
C PRO A 291 10.36 -6.78 -10.02
N ALA A 292 10.56 -7.04 -11.31
CA ALA A 292 9.45 -7.33 -12.22
C ALA A 292 8.69 -8.55 -11.69
N ARG A 293 7.47 -8.33 -11.21
CA ARG A 293 6.57 -9.40 -10.74
C ARG A 293 5.59 -9.65 -11.87
N SER A 294 5.66 -10.86 -12.43
CA SER A 294 4.60 -11.32 -13.31
C SER A 294 3.57 -12.09 -12.51
N THR A 295 2.32 -11.67 -12.58
CA THR A 295 1.18 -12.29 -11.91
C THR A 295 0.24 -12.86 -12.96
N SER A 296 0.25 -14.18 -13.15
CA SER A 296 -0.72 -14.81 -14.06
C SER A 296 -2.13 -14.71 -13.49
N VAL A 297 -3.05 -14.18 -14.28
CA VAL A 297 -4.50 -14.20 -13.99
C VAL A 297 -5.17 -15.50 -14.43
N TRP A 298 -4.44 -16.35 -15.16
CA TRP A 298 -4.87 -17.68 -15.56
C TRP A 298 -4.40 -18.71 -14.54
N LEU A 299 -5.35 -19.45 -13.98
CA LEU A 299 -5.09 -20.49 -12.98
C LEU A 299 -5.43 -21.86 -13.54
N PRO A 300 -4.65 -22.92 -13.26
CA PRO A 300 -5.03 -24.28 -13.63
C PRO A 300 -6.39 -24.65 -13.05
N VAL A 301 -7.30 -25.16 -13.88
CA VAL A 301 -8.61 -25.63 -13.41
C VAL A 301 -8.45 -27.02 -12.80
N GLN A 302 -8.96 -27.18 -11.59
CA GLN A 302 -9.09 -28.50 -10.97
C GLN A 302 -10.48 -29.05 -11.26
N PHE A 303 -10.52 -30.25 -11.85
CA PHE A 303 -11.76 -30.98 -12.10
C PHE A 303 -11.92 -32.07 -11.05
N ASP A 304 -13.09 -32.16 -10.44
CA ASP A 304 -13.41 -33.22 -9.49
C ASP A 304 -13.70 -34.56 -10.20
N ASP A 305 -14.05 -34.51 -11.50
CA ASP A 305 -14.34 -35.67 -12.33
C ASP A 305 -13.40 -35.74 -13.56
N PRO A 306 -12.60 -36.82 -13.70
CA PRO A 306 -11.75 -37.03 -14.87
C PRO A 306 -12.49 -37.15 -16.21
N GLY A 307 -13.77 -37.56 -16.18
CA GLY A 307 -14.64 -37.59 -17.36
C GLY A 307 -14.92 -36.19 -17.88
N GLN A 308 -15.36 -35.29 -17.00
CA GLN A 308 -15.57 -33.88 -17.28
C GLN A 308 -14.29 -33.17 -17.76
N GLU A 309 -13.13 -33.44 -17.15
CA GLU A 309 -11.85 -32.88 -17.62
C GLU A 309 -11.56 -33.27 -19.08
N SER A 310 -11.80 -34.55 -19.42
CA SER A 310 -11.58 -35.05 -20.78
C SER A 310 -12.54 -34.42 -21.79
N GLU A 311 -13.82 -34.27 -21.44
CA GLU A 311 -14.83 -33.62 -22.27
C GLU A 311 -14.50 -32.14 -22.52
N VAL A 312 -14.13 -31.39 -21.48
CA VAL A 312 -13.74 -29.98 -21.60
C VAL A 312 -12.47 -29.83 -22.43
N ARG A 313 -11.48 -30.70 -22.24
CA ARG A 313 -10.25 -30.69 -23.04
C ARG A 313 -10.54 -30.97 -24.52
N GLU A 314 -11.36 -31.98 -24.82
CA GLU A 314 -11.77 -32.29 -26.19
C GLU A 314 -12.55 -31.14 -26.83
N GLY A 315 -13.48 -30.53 -26.09
CA GLY A 315 -14.25 -29.37 -26.56
C GLY A 315 -13.37 -28.15 -26.85
N LEU A 316 -12.41 -27.85 -25.97
CA LEU A 316 -11.43 -26.78 -26.18
C LEU A 316 -10.53 -27.08 -27.39
N ALA A 317 -10.02 -28.30 -27.53
CA ALA A 317 -9.16 -28.68 -28.64
C ALA A 317 -9.87 -28.64 -30.01
N GLN A 318 -11.20 -28.75 -30.03
CA GLN A 318 -12.04 -28.57 -31.22
C GLN A 318 -12.38 -27.10 -31.51
N SER A 319 -12.18 -26.20 -30.55
CA SER A 319 -12.34 -24.76 -30.74
C SER A 319 -11.14 -24.19 -31.51
N ASP A 320 -11.40 -23.34 -32.49
CA ASP A 320 -10.37 -22.71 -33.34
C ASP A 320 -9.29 -21.92 -32.54
N LEU A 321 -9.64 -21.55 -31.30
CA LEU A 321 -8.83 -20.71 -30.42
C LEU A 321 -8.34 -21.44 -29.17
N ASN A 322 -8.64 -22.74 -29.01
CA ASN A 322 -8.43 -23.45 -27.74
C ASN A 322 -9.06 -22.70 -26.54
N LEU A 323 -10.15 -21.97 -26.79
CA LEU A 323 -10.82 -21.08 -25.83
C LEU A 323 -12.31 -21.40 -25.80
N ALA A 324 -12.89 -21.34 -24.60
CA ALA A 324 -14.33 -21.37 -24.37
C ALA A 324 -14.69 -20.44 -23.21
N SER A 325 -15.97 -20.12 -23.09
CA SER A 325 -16.52 -19.45 -21.90
C SER A 325 -17.44 -20.40 -21.15
N TYR A 326 -17.31 -20.43 -19.84
CA TYR A 326 -18.15 -21.17 -18.92
C TYR A 326 -18.86 -20.20 -17.99
N ARG A 327 -20.15 -20.41 -17.73
CA ARG A 327 -20.89 -19.68 -16.70
C ARG A 327 -21.33 -20.67 -15.64
N GLY A 328 -20.89 -20.47 -14.40
CA GLY A 328 -21.25 -21.30 -13.26
C GLY A 328 -22.72 -21.11 -12.85
N ASP A 329 -23.23 -22.05 -12.07
CA ASP A 329 -24.58 -21.98 -11.48
C ASP A 329 -24.74 -20.80 -10.51
N ASP A 330 -23.63 -20.30 -9.98
CA ASP A 330 -23.51 -19.10 -9.15
C ASP A 330 -23.49 -17.79 -9.98
N GLY A 331 -23.55 -17.90 -11.30
CA GLY A 331 -23.52 -16.78 -12.24
C GLY A 331 -22.11 -16.36 -12.67
N THR A 332 -21.06 -16.92 -12.07
CA THR A 332 -19.66 -16.58 -12.32
C THR A 332 -19.29 -16.87 -13.76
N TYR A 333 -18.71 -15.88 -14.47
CA TYR A 333 -18.27 -16.04 -15.85
C TYR A 333 -16.77 -16.29 -15.90
N THR A 334 -16.39 -17.47 -16.39
CA THR A 334 -15.00 -17.92 -16.46
C THR A 334 -14.61 -18.21 -17.91
N LEU A 335 -13.51 -17.64 -18.36
CA LEU A 335 -12.87 -18.05 -19.61
C LEU A 335 -12.00 -19.27 -19.35
N LEU A 336 -12.11 -20.26 -20.23
CA LEU A 336 -11.31 -21.48 -20.22
C LEU A 336 -10.41 -21.47 -21.45
N ARG A 337 -9.12 -21.78 -21.24
CA ARG A 337 -8.12 -21.91 -22.29
C ARG A 337 -7.40 -23.25 -22.14
N LEU A 338 -7.12 -23.92 -23.25
CA LEU A 338 -6.23 -25.08 -23.29
C LEU A 338 -4.83 -24.63 -23.72
N ASP A 339 -3.82 -24.95 -22.91
CA ASP A 339 -2.41 -24.77 -23.23
C ASP A 339 -1.64 -26.06 -22.98
N GLY A 340 -1.12 -26.66 -24.05
CA GLY A 340 -0.68 -28.06 -24.04
C GLY A 340 -1.84 -28.97 -23.64
N ASP A 341 -1.66 -29.74 -22.55
CA ASP A 341 -2.66 -30.66 -22.01
C ASP A 341 -3.40 -30.08 -20.77
N VAL A 342 -3.10 -28.84 -20.36
CA VAL A 342 -3.62 -28.23 -19.14
C VAL A 342 -4.70 -27.21 -19.48
N VAL A 343 -5.85 -27.31 -18.80
CA VAL A 343 -6.92 -26.31 -18.88
C VAL A 343 -6.68 -25.23 -17.84
N PHE A 344 -6.64 -23.99 -18.29
CA PHE A 344 -6.54 -22.80 -17.45
C PHE A 344 -7.87 -22.05 -17.44
N GLY A 345 -8.24 -21.54 -16.28
CA GLY A 345 -9.42 -20.72 -16.04
C GLY A 345 -9.04 -19.31 -15.65
N ARG A 346 -9.80 -18.34 -16.15
CA ARG A 346 -9.76 -16.94 -15.71
C ARG A 346 -11.17 -16.45 -15.46
N GLU A 347 -11.45 -16.12 -14.21
CA GLU A 347 -12.70 -15.46 -13.85
C GLU A 347 -12.74 -14.04 -14.41
N ILE A 348 -13.88 -13.67 -14.99
CA ILE A 348 -14.18 -12.29 -15.38
C ILE A 348 -15.13 -11.73 -14.32
N PRO A 349 -14.67 -10.78 -13.49
CA PRO A 349 -15.49 -10.21 -12.44
C PRO A 349 -16.75 -9.57 -13.02
N GLU A 350 -17.85 -9.65 -12.26
CA GLU A 350 -19.05 -8.86 -12.56
C GLU A 350 -18.77 -7.35 -12.53
N ALA A 351 -19.70 -6.57 -13.10
CA ALA A 351 -19.59 -5.12 -13.08
C ALA A 351 -19.53 -4.57 -11.65
N SER A 352 -18.73 -3.53 -11.43
CA SER A 352 -18.63 -2.88 -10.13
C SER A 352 -20.01 -2.36 -9.70
N PRO A 353 -20.42 -2.47 -8.42
CA PRO A 353 -21.74 -2.03 -8.00
C PRO A 353 -21.90 -0.51 -8.21
N PRO A 354 -23.06 -0.03 -8.69
CA PRO A 354 -23.34 1.41 -8.74
C PRO A 354 -23.50 1.98 -7.32
N GLU A 355 -23.31 3.30 -7.19
CA GLU A 355 -23.46 4.02 -5.91
C GLU A 355 -24.87 3.81 -5.32
N PRO A 356 -25.02 3.19 -4.12
CA PRO A 356 -26.31 2.79 -3.58
C PRO A 356 -27.26 3.97 -3.28
N SER A 357 -26.70 5.17 -3.09
CA SER A 357 -27.45 6.38 -2.76
C SER A 357 -28.06 7.10 -3.96
N VAL A 358 -27.77 6.65 -5.19
CA VAL A 358 -28.19 7.27 -6.45
C VAL A 358 -29.24 6.39 -7.16
N GLU A 359 -30.15 7.01 -7.91
CA GLU A 359 -31.09 6.29 -8.78
C GLU A 359 -30.32 5.37 -9.74
N VAL A 360 -30.78 4.12 -9.90
CA VAL A 360 -30.05 3.04 -10.60
C VAL A 360 -29.55 3.48 -11.97
N GLY A 361 -30.39 4.13 -12.79
CA GLY A 361 -29.98 4.64 -14.10
C GLY A 361 -28.76 5.56 -14.04
N ILE A 362 -28.83 6.60 -13.21
CA ILE A 362 -27.75 7.59 -13.02
C ILE A 362 -26.52 6.94 -12.39
N GLY A 363 -26.72 6.06 -11.40
CA GLY A 363 -25.61 5.37 -10.72
C GLY A 363 -24.83 4.45 -11.65
N VAL A 364 -25.50 3.78 -12.60
CA VAL A 364 -24.87 2.93 -13.61
C VAL A 364 -24.14 3.76 -14.66
N GLU A 365 -24.71 4.90 -15.07
CA GLU A 365 -24.04 5.87 -15.95
C GLU A 365 -22.72 6.36 -15.34
N TRP A 366 -22.76 6.82 -14.09
CA TRP A 366 -21.58 7.31 -13.38
C TRP A 366 -20.52 6.23 -13.21
N ALA A 367 -20.92 5.04 -12.75
CA ALA A 367 -19.97 3.98 -12.51
C ALA A 367 -19.33 3.44 -13.81
N SER A 368 -20.01 3.55 -14.96
CA SER A 368 -19.42 3.26 -16.28
C SER A 368 -18.34 4.27 -16.68
N LEU A 369 -18.54 5.55 -16.35
CA LEU A 369 -17.55 6.63 -16.59
C LEU A 369 -16.40 6.59 -15.57
N GLU A 370 -16.69 6.30 -14.31
CA GLU A 370 -15.69 6.14 -13.25
C GLU A 370 -14.74 4.97 -13.55
N ALA A 371 -15.25 3.85 -14.06
CA ALA A 371 -14.40 2.75 -14.52
C ALA A 371 -13.42 3.21 -15.62
N ALA A 372 -13.88 4.01 -16.58
CA ALA A 372 -13.02 4.58 -17.62
C ALA A 372 -12.00 5.58 -17.07
N ALA A 373 -12.37 6.36 -16.06
CA ALA A 373 -11.51 7.35 -15.43
C ALA A 373 -10.42 6.71 -14.57
N ALA A 374 -10.80 5.73 -13.76
CA ALA A 374 -9.92 5.08 -12.80
C ALA A 374 -8.92 4.13 -13.47
N LEU A 375 -9.32 3.46 -14.54
CA LEU A 375 -8.47 2.48 -15.24
C LEU A 375 -7.83 3.04 -16.52
N GLY A 376 -8.30 4.18 -17.00
CA GLY A 376 -7.73 4.95 -18.10
C GLY A 376 -7.10 6.23 -17.58
N LEU A 377 -7.67 7.38 -17.96
CA LEU A 377 -7.31 8.70 -17.44
C LEU A 377 -8.55 9.60 -17.39
N PRO A 378 -8.81 10.32 -16.28
CA PRO A 378 -9.98 11.19 -16.16
C PRO A 378 -10.00 12.36 -17.17
N ASP A 379 -8.83 12.75 -17.71
CA ASP A 379 -8.69 13.85 -18.66
C ASP A 379 -9.39 13.58 -20.01
N PHE A 380 -9.55 12.31 -20.38
CA PHE A 380 -10.20 11.88 -21.61
C PHE A 380 -11.69 11.55 -21.44
N VAL A 381 -12.17 11.52 -20.19
CA VAL A 381 -13.55 11.16 -19.87
C VAL A 381 -14.33 12.44 -19.60
N PHE A 382 -15.38 12.69 -20.39
CA PHE A 382 -16.16 13.91 -20.32
C PHE A 382 -17.59 13.62 -19.85
N ARG A 383 -18.08 14.52 -18.98
CA ARG A 383 -19.42 14.46 -18.42
C ARG A 383 -20.49 14.72 -19.49
N PRO A 384 -21.72 14.22 -19.30
CA PRO A 384 -22.88 14.62 -20.10
C PRO A 384 -22.96 16.13 -20.30
N LYS A 385 -23.15 16.57 -21.56
CA LYS A 385 -23.33 18.00 -21.86
C LYS A 385 -24.79 18.37 -21.71
N VAL A 386 -25.10 19.28 -20.80
CA VAL A 386 -26.45 19.86 -20.68
C VAL A 386 -26.60 21.01 -21.66
N VAL A 387 -27.56 20.92 -22.58
CA VAL A 387 -27.89 22.02 -23.49
C VAL A 387 -29.30 22.54 -23.24
N GLN A 388 -29.51 23.81 -23.53
CA GLN A 388 -30.84 24.39 -23.54
C GLN A 388 -31.54 24.06 -24.86
N LYS A 389 -32.66 23.34 -24.82
CA LYS A 389 -33.48 23.02 -25.99
C LYS A 389 -34.88 23.62 -25.81
N GLY A 390 -35.11 24.79 -26.40
CA GLY A 390 -36.32 25.59 -26.16
C GLY A 390 -36.33 26.20 -24.76
N SER A 391 -37.38 25.97 -23.98
CA SER A 391 -37.51 26.47 -22.60
C SER A 391 -36.98 25.50 -21.52
N GLY A 392 -36.43 24.34 -21.89
CA GLY A 392 -35.92 23.33 -20.95
C GLY A 392 -34.42 23.05 -21.11
N LEU A 393 -33.79 22.62 -20.02
CA LEU A 393 -32.47 22.00 -20.03
C LEU A 393 -32.62 20.52 -20.42
N ARG A 394 -31.75 20.02 -21.29
CA ARG A 394 -31.70 18.62 -21.69
C ARG A 394 -30.25 18.16 -21.75
N GLU A 395 -29.96 17.08 -21.04
CA GLU A 395 -28.69 16.38 -21.15
C GLU A 395 -28.59 15.69 -22.51
N ILE A 396 -27.46 15.86 -23.17
CA ILE A 396 -27.16 15.24 -24.45
C ILE A 396 -26.09 14.18 -24.22
N GLY A 397 -26.57 12.94 -24.24
CA GLY A 397 -25.77 11.75 -24.08
C GLY A 397 -25.41 11.45 -22.62
N ASP A 398 -24.86 10.27 -22.39
CA ASP A 398 -24.61 9.74 -21.04
C ASP A 398 -23.10 9.87 -20.70
N GLY A 399 -22.29 10.32 -21.67
CA GLY A 399 -20.87 10.66 -21.53
C GLY A 399 -20.14 10.59 -22.87
N THR A 400 -18.89 11.06 -22.91
CA THR A 400 -18.03 10.93 -24.08
C THR A 400 -16.59 10.64 -23.68
N LEU A 401 -15.90 9.82 -24.46
CA LEU A 401 -14.45 9.62 -24.35
C LEU A 401 -13.76 10.25 -25.55
N ILE A 402 -12.66 10.95 -25.36
CA ILE A 402 -11.95 11.63 -26.44
C ILE A 402 -10.45 11.46 -26.26
N THR A 403 -9.77 10.97 -27.29
CA THR A 403 -8.31 10.82 -27.32
C THR A 403 -7.80 11.06 -28.74
N GLY A 404 -6.96 12.08 -28.90
CA GLY A 404 -6.49 12.52 -30.21
C GLY A 404 -7.65 12.87 -31.14
N GLY A 405 -7.60 12.37 -32.38
CA GLY A 405 -8.64 12.61 -33.40
C GLY A 405 -9.83 11.66 -33.37
N ARG A 406 -9.98 10.82 -32.33
CA ARG A 406 -11.07 9.84 -32.21
C ARG A 406 -11.83 9.99 -30.89
N GLY A 407 -13.11 9.68 -30.91
CA GLY A 407 -13.96 9.75 -29.73
C GLY A 407 -15.05 8.68 -29.69
N ILE A 408 -15.53 8.40 -28.49
CA ILE A 408 -16.70 7.56 -28.23
C ILE A 408 -17.86 8.44 -27.75
N ALA A 409 -19.04 8.23 -28.34
CA ALA A 409 -20.31 8.72 -27.81
C ALA A 409 -21.00 7.62 -26.99
N LEU A 410 -21.05 7.78 -25.66
CA LEU A 410 -21.59 6.76 -24.76
C LEU A 410 -23.10 6.90 -24.56
N GLN A 411 -23.75 5.74 -24.54
CA GLN A 411 -25.13 5.56 -24.09
C GLN A 411 -25.22 4.38 -23.15
N VAL A 412 -25.75 4.58 -21.95
CA VAL A 412 -25.89 3.57 -20.91
C VAL A 412 -27.38 3.35 -20.68
N LYS A 413 -27.79 2.08 -20.53
CA LYS A 413 -29.19 1.73 -20.24
C LYS A 413 -29.22 0.66 -19.16
N ALA A 414 -29.82 0.99 -18.03
CA ALA A 414 -29.93 0.10 -16.88
C ALA A 414 -31.31 -0.57 -16.77
N ARG A 415 -31.31 -1.85 -16.39
CA ARG A 415 -32.53 -2.62 -16.12
C ARG A 415 -32.90 -2.53 -14.64
N GLU A 416 -33.97 -1.80 -14.34
CA GLU A 416 -34.60 -1.86 -13.02
C GLU A 416 -35.48 -3.11 -12.91
N GLY A 417 -35.06 -4.06 -12.07
CA GLY A 417 -35.80 -5.29 -11.77
C GLY A 417 -35.94 -6.23 -12.98
N ALA A 418 -35.05 -7.23 -13.06
CA ALA A 418 -35.25 -8.35 -13.98
C ALA A 418 -36.51 -9.13 -13.62
N THR A 419 -37.18 -9.67 -14.64
CA THR A 419 -38.32 -10.57 -14.48
C THR A 419 -37.92 -11.98 -14.84
N ASP A 420 -38.61 -12.98 -14.30
CA ASP A 420 -38.36 -14.40 -14.59
C ASP A 420 -38.72 -14.82 -16.03
N ASN A 421 -39.02 -13.85 -16.92
CA ASN A 421 -39.42 -14.10 -18.30
C ASN A 421 -38.28 -13.75 -19.26
N ALA A 422 -37.49 -14.75 -19.64
CA ALA A 422 -36.36 -14.60 -20.56
C ALA A 422 -36.74 -13.92 -21.89
N GLN A 423 -37.92 -14.17 -22.45
CA GLN A 423 -38.36 -13.54 -23.71
C GLN A 423 -38.59 -12.02 -23.53
N ARG A 424 -39.11 -11.62 -22.37
CA ARG A 424 -39.32 -10.22 -22.02
C ARG A 424 -37.99 -9.50 -21.82
N GLU A 425 -37.04 -10.15 -21.15
CA GLU A 425 -35.70 -9.59 -20.96
C GLU A 425 -34.92 -9.49 -22.29
N ALA A 426 -34.99 -10.50 -23.15
CA ALA A 426 -34.44 -10.45 -24.49
C ALA A 426 -35.03 -9.29 -25.32
N SER A 427 -36.35 -9.11 -25.26
CA SER A 427 -37.05 -8.01 -25.95
C SER A 427 -36.64 -6.64 -25.40
N TRP A 428 -36.40 -6.54 -24.08
CA TRP A 428 -35.92 -5.32 -23.46
C TRP A 428 -34.51 -4.97 -23.92
N LEU A 429 -33.59 -5.94 -23.91
CA LEU A 429 -32.20 -5.77 -24.35
C LEU A 429 -32.14 -5.30 -25.81
N THR A 430 -32.84 -5.97 -26.73
CA THR A 430 -32.88 -5.57 -28.15
C THR A 430 -33.47 -4.18 -28.33
N LYS A 431 -34.56 -3.86 -27.62
CA LYS A 431 -35.17 -2.52 -27.67
C LYS A 431 -34.22 -1.44 -27.17
N LYS A 432 -33.54 -1.67 -26.05
CA LYS A 432 -32.65 -0.69 -25.42
C LYS A 432 -31.33 -0.50 -26.15
N ALA A 433 -30.80 -1.57 -26.74
CA ALA A 433 -29.69 -1.50 -27.68
C ALA A 433 -30.00 -0.56 -28.86
N ALA A 434 -31.12 -0.80 -29.56
CA ALA A 434 -31.52 0.01 -30.70
C ALA A 434 -31.89 1.46 -30.33
N GLU A 435 -32.44 1.67 -29.13
CA GLU A 435 -32.71 3.00 -28.59
C GLU A 435 -31.41 3.77 -28.29
N GLY A 436 -30.48 3.16 -27.55
CA GLY A 436 -29.18 3.74 -27.23
C GLY A 436 -28.39 4.08 -28.49
N LEU A 437 -28.36 3.18 -29.48
CA LEU A 437 -27.62 3.42 -30.71
C LEU A 437 -28.19 4.62 -31.49
N ARG A 438 -29.52 4.74 -31.58
CA ARG A 438 -30.18 5.92 -32.17
C ARG A 438 -29.85 7.21 -31.41
N GLN A 439 -29.82 7.16 -30.08
CA GLN A 439 -29.51 8.31 -29.24
C GLN A 439 -28.05 8.75 -29.39
N ALA A 440 -27.10 7.82 -29.45
CA ALA A 440 -25.69 8.09 -29.67
C ALA A 440 -25.45 8.74 -31.06
N HIS A 441 -25.99 8.15 -32.13
CA HIS A 441 -25.92 8.73 -33.48
C HIS A 441 -26.56 10.13 -33.56
N GLY A 442 -27.68 10.34 -32.87
CA GLY A 442 -28.32 11.65 -32.77
C GLY A 442 -27.47 12.67 -32.02
N THR A 443 -26.78 12.25 -30.96
CA THR A 443 -25.87 13.07 -30.15
C THR A 443 -24.67 13.51 -30.98
N ILE A 444 -24.03 12.58 -31.71
CA ILE A 444 -22.93 12.88 -32.62
C ILE A 444 -23.34 13.97 -33.61
N ARG A 445 -24.44 13.74 -34.34
CA ARG A 445 -24.92 14.64 -35.39
C ARG A 445 -25.31 16.03 -34.89
N SER A 446 -25.89 16.12 -33.71
CA SER A 446 -26.49 17.38 -33.22
C SER A 446 -25.59 18.21 -32.33
N THR A 447 -24.58 17.60 -31.70
CA THR A 447 -23.81 18.23 -30.62
C THR A 447 -22.33 17.96 -30.69
N LEU A 448 -21.91 16.71 -30.94
CA LEU A 448 -20.47 16.39 -30.91
C LEU A 448 -19.73 16.81 -32.17
N ASN A 449 -20.42 16.92 -33.32
CA ASN A 449 -19.85 17.48 -34.55
C ASN A 449 -19.83 19.02 -34.58
N ASP A 450 -19.97 19.69 -33.43
CA ASP A 450 -19.84 21.15 -33.34
C ASP A 450 -18.36 21.53 -33.44
N PRO A 451 -17.94 22.40 -34.40
CA PRO A 451 -16.55 22.84 -34.51
C PRO A 451 -16.04 23.61 -33.27
N ASP A 452 -16.94 24.17 -32.45
CA ASP A 452 -16.61 24.87 -31.20
C ASP A 452 -17.03 24.05 -29.97
N LEU A 453 -16.94 22.72 -30.05
CA LEU A 453 -17.37 21.80 -28.99
C LEU A 453 -16.62 22.09 -27.68
N THR A 454 -17.37 22.58 -26.69
CA THR A 454 -16.87 22.72 -25.32
C THR A 454 -17.45 21.62 -24.43
N LEU A 455 -16.59 20.92 -23.70
CA LEU A 455 -16.93 19.84 -22.76
C LEU A 455 -16.13 19.98 -21.46
N THR A 456 -16.63 19.38 -20.38
CA THR A 456 -15.92 19.33 -19.08
C THR A 456 -15.51 17.89 -18.77
N ASN A 457 -14.22 17.66 -18.56
CA ASN A 457 -13.69 16.35 -18.23
C ASN A 457 -13.91 15.99 -16.74
N LEU A 458 -13.57 14.77 -16.34
CA LEU A 458 -13.72 14.32 -14.96
C LEU A 458 -12.70 14.90 -13.97
N ARG A 459 -11.74 15.70 -14.45
CA ARG A 459 -10.92 16.59 -13.61
C ARG A 459 -11.51 17.99 -13.42
N ASP A 460 -12.78 18.18 -13.80
CA ASP A 460 -13.48 19.46 -13.74
C ASP A 460 -12.84 20.56 -14.61
N ARG A 461 -12.11 20.16 -15.67
CA ARG A 461 -11.52 21.11 -16.64
C ARG A 461 -12.40 21.23 -17.86
N THR A 462 -12.67 22.46 -18.26
CA THR A 462 -13.40 22.76 -19.50
C THR A 462 -12.43 22.82 -20.67
N VAL A 463 -12.64 21.97 -21.66
CA VAL A 463 -11.80 21.81 -22.84
C VAL A 463 -12.60 22.24 -24.08
N ARG A 464 -11.96 23.01 -24.97
CA ARG A 464 -12.48 23.34 -26.30
C ARG A 464 -11.88 22.36 -27.29
N LEU A 465 -12.73 21.80 -28.16
CA LEU A 465 -12.37 20.73 -29.08
C LEU A 465 -12.97 21.01 -30.46
N PRO A 466 -12.25 20.72 -31.54
CA PRO A 466 -12.79 20.78 -32.90
C PRO A 466 -13.64 19.53 -33.16
N GLY A 467 -14.89 19.55 -32.70
CA GLY A 467 -15.77 18.37 -32.68
C GLY A 467 -16.06 17.78 -34.07
N ASP A 468 -16.04 18.61 -35.11
CA ASP A 468 -16.19 18.21 -36.52
C ASP A 468 -14.96 17.49 -37.10
N SER A 469 -13.81 17.62 -36.44
CA SER A 469 -12.54 16.99 -36.80
C SER A 469 -12.28 15.71 -36.01
N ILE A 470 -13.13 15.40 -35.02
CA ILE A 470 -13.08 14.15 -34.27
C ILE A 470 -13.94 13.12 -35.02
N ASP A 471 -13.33 11.98 -35.33
CA ASP A 471 -14.10 10.81 -35.74
C ASP A 471 -14.84 10.26 -34.50
N TRP A 472 -16.13 9.93 -34.63
CA TRP A 472 -16.95 9.46 -33.51
C TRP A 472 -17.51 8.04 -33.73
N VAL A 473 -17.32 7.16 -32.73
CA VAL A 473 -17.94 5.83 -32.69
C VAL A 473 -18.99 5.73 -31.57
N PRO A 474 -20.22 5.27 -31.88
CA PRO A 474 -21.22 4.98 -30.85
C PRO A 474 -20.86 3.75 -30.02
N VAL A 475 -21.00 3.86 -28.69
CA VAL A 475 -20.92 2.72 -27.78
C VAL A 475 -22.15 2.70 -26.88
N VAL A 476 -22.81 1.54 -26.81
CA VAL A 476 -24.00 1.32 -25.98
C VAL A 476 -23.69 0.29 -24.90
N ILE A 477 -23.74 0.71 -23.65
CA ILE A 477 -23.55 -0.12 -22.47
C ILE A 477 -24.92 -0.51 -21.92
N LEU A 478 -25.17 -1.81 -21.80
CA LEU A 478 -26.38 -2.36 -21.19
C LEU A 478 -26.03 -2.93 -19.82
N ASP A 479 -26.71 -2.44 -18.79
CA ASP A 479 -26.60 -2.97 -17.44
C ASP A 479 -27.84 -3.80 -17.12
N HIS A 480 -27.62 -5.11 -16.92
CA HIS A 480 -28.69 -6.07 -16.71
C HIS A 480 -28.20 -7.11 -15.69
N PRO A 481 -28.92 -7.34 -14.58
CA PRO A 481 -28.45 -8.20 -13.50
C PRO A 481 -28.37 -9.69 -13.89
N ASP A 482 -29.29 -10.16 -14.75
CA ASP A 482 -29.27 -11.54 -15.25
C ASP A 482 -29.71 -11.62 -16.73
N PRO A 483 -28.83 -11.26 -17.68
CA PRO A 483 -29.20 -11.20 -19.09
C PRO A 483 -29.36 -12.62 -19.66
N PRO A 484 -30.41 -12.88 -20.46
CA PRO A 484 -30.53 -14.13 -21.19
C PRO A 484 -29.33 -14.37 -22.12
N HIS A 485 -29.01 -15.64 -22.35
CA HIS A 485 -27.94 -16.07 -23.24
C HIS A 485 -28.30 -15.91 -24.72
N ASP A 486 -27.28 -15.90 -25.58
CA ASP A 486 -27.40 -15.91 -27.04
C ASP A 486 -28.18 -14.74 -27.67
N ILE A 487 -28.34 -13.64 -26.92
CA ILE A 487 -29.01 -12.44 -27.41
C ILE A 487 -28.05 -11.62 -28.27
N ILE A 488 -28.35 -11.52 -29.56
CA ILE A 488 -27.67 -10.64 -30.50
C ILE A 488 -28.62 -9.47 -30.81
N PRO A 489 -28.41 -8.26 -30.25
CA PRO A 489 -29.33 -7.16 -30.45
C PRO A 489 -29.40 -6.72 -31.91
N ASP A 490 -30.61 -6.42 -32.38
CA ASP A 490 -30.82 -5.87 -33.72
C ASP A 490 -30.27 -4.45 -33.86
N ARG A 491 -29.59 -4.20 -34.98
CA ARG A 491 -29.15 -2.86 -35.40
C ARG A 491 -29.81 -2.48 -36.73
N GLU A 492 -30.14 -1.21 -36.86
CA GLU A 492 -30.53 -0.66 -38.16
C GLU A 492 -29.31 -0.72 -39.11
N PRO A 493 -29.49 -1.04 -40.41
CA PRO A 493 -28.37 -1.28 -41.34
C PRO A 493 -27.37 -0.12 -41.46
N ASP A 494 -27.83 1.12 -41.25
CA ASP A 494 -27.06 2.36 -41.34
C ASP A 494 -26.46 2.81 -39.99
N LYS A 495 -26.71 2.09 -38.91
CA LYS A 495 -26.26 2.44 -37.56
C LYS A 495 -25.24 1.43 -37.07
N HIS A 496 -23.98 1.82 -37.16
CA HIS A 496 -22.83 1.08 -36.64
C HIS A 496 -22.47 1.54 -35.22
N GLY A 497 -21.78 0.69 -34.47
CA GLY A 497 -21.40 0.93 -33.09
C GLY A 497 -21.20 -0.36 -32.30
N LEU A 498 -20.56 -0.24 -31.16
CA LEU A 498 -20.33 -1.33 -30.21
C LEU A 498 -21.48 -1.38 -29.20
N ILE A 499 -22.05 -2.57 -28.98
CA ILE A 499 -23.11 -2.81 -27.98
C ILE A 499 -22.60 -3.94 -27.09
N LEU A 500 -22.53 -3.70 -25.78
CA LEU A 500 -21.97 -4.66 -24.83
C LEU A 500 -22.64 -4.57 -23.45
N LEU A 501 -22.42 -5.57 -22.61
CA LEU A 501 -22.83 -5.50 -21.21
C LEU A 501 -21.86 -4.63 -20.40
N ARG A 502 -22.32 -4.07 -19.29
CA ARG A 502 -21.44 -3.29 -18.39
C ARG A 502 -20.24 -4.10 -17.87
N ARG A 503 -20.44 -5.38 -17.56
CA ARG A 503 -19.34 -6.29 -17.19
C ARG A 503 -18.25 -6.33 -18.26
N ASP A 504 -18.65 -6.44 -19.52
CA ASP A 504 -17.75 -6.50 -20.66
C ASP A 504 -17.01 -5.18 -20.87
N TRP A 505 -17.67 -4.05 -20.60
CA TRP A 505 -17.04 -2.72 -20.61
C TRP A 505 -15.91 -2.63 -19.59
N GLU A 506 -16.16 -3.03 -18.34
CA GLU A 506 -15.14 -3.04 -17.30
C GLU A 506 -14.04 -4.07 -17.55
N PHE A 507 -14.36 -5.21 -18.18
CA PHE A 507 -13.36 -6.18 -18.65
C PHE A 507 -12.36 -5.54 -19.60
N LEU A 508 -12.83 -4.81 -20.63
CA LEU A 508 -11.95 -4.16 -21.59
C LEU A 508 -10.99 -3.16 -20.91
N TRP A 509 -11.51 -2.36 -19.97
CA TRP A 509 -10.68 -1.43 -19.20
C TRP A 509 -9.63 -2.13 -18.34
N ARG A 510 -10.01 -3.23 -17.68
CA ARG A 510 -9.06 -4.04 -16.90
C ARG A 510 -8.00 -4.68 -17.77
N GLN A 511 -8.34 -5.01 -19.01
CA GLN A 511 -7.44 -5.66 -19.94
C GLN A 511 -6.44 -4.67 -20.57
N LEU A 512 -6.90 -3.48 -20.97
CA LEU A 512 -6.13 -2.55 -21.81
C LEU A 512 -5.52 -1.35 -21.05
N ARG A 513 -6.14 -0.91 -19.94
CA ARG A 513 -5.73 0.27 -19.14
C ARG A 513 -5.35 1.51 -19.97
N SER A 514 -6.11 1.78 -21.04
CA SER A 514 -5.82 2.83 -22.01
C SER A 514 -7.10 3.32 -22.67
N VAL A 515 -7.31 4.62 -22.68
CA VAL A 515 -8.48 5.20 -23.37
C VAL A 515 -8.33 5.06 -24.88
N SER A 516 -7.13 5.30 -25.40
CA SER A 516 -6.81 5.17 -26.82
C SER A 516 -6.99 3.76 -27.33
N ALA A 517 -6.53 2.75 -26.59
CA ALA A 517 -6.73 1.35 -26.97
C ALA A 517 -8.22 0.93 -26.92
N ILE A 518 -9.00 1.45 -25.96
CA ILE A 518 -10.45 1.20 -25.86
C ILE A 518 -11.19 1.84 -27.04
N VAL A 519 -10.84 3.09 -27.38
CA VAL A 519 -11.38 3.78 -28.56
C VAL A 519 -11.06 3.00 -29.82
N ASP A 520 -9.79 2.63 -30.02
CA ASP A 520 -9.38 1.84 -31.19
C ASP A 520 -10.06 0.46 -31.26
N TYR A 521 -10.25 -0.19 -30.11
CA TYR A 521 -11.02 -1.43 -30.04
C TYR A 521 -12.47 -1.22 -30.50
N ALA A 522 -13.15 -0.19 -29.99
CA ALA A 522 -14.52 0.13 -30.39
C ALA A 522 -14.62 0.42 -31.89
N TYR A 523 -13.67 1.16 -32.46
CA TYR A 523 -13.58 1.40 -33.91
C TYR A 523 -13.41 0.12 -34.71
N ARG A 524 -12.52 -0.76 -34.24
CA ARG A 524 -12.24 -2.05 -34.89
C ARG A 524 -13.50 -2.90 -35.00
N VAL A 525 -14.30 -2.97 -33.94
CA VAL A 525 -15.44 -3.89 -33.87
C VAL A 525 -16.79 -3.26 -34.24
N ALA A 526 -16.88 -1.93 -34.37
CA ALA A 526 -18.15 -1.23 -34.65
C ALA A 526 -18.80 -1.67 -35.98
N ASN A 527 -17.98 -2.06 -36.96
CA ASN A 527 -18.42 -2.49 -38.28
C ASN A 527 -18.41 -4.02 -38.47
N ASP A 528 -17.80 -4.76 -37.56
CA ASP A 528 -17.71 -6.22 -37.60
C ASP A 528 -19.07 -6.90 -37.37
N ASP A 529 -19.07 -8.23 -37.50
CA ASP A 529 -20.20 -9.07 -37.14
C ASP A 529 -20.51 -8.93 -35.65
N ARG A 530 -21.81 -8.92 -35.36
CA ARG A 530 -22.32 -8.80 -33.99
C ARG A 530 -22.13 -10.12 -33.27
N VAL A 531 -21.70 -10.05 -32.02
CA VAL A 531 -21.60 -11.19 -31.12
C VAL A 531 -22.74 -11.16 -30.09
N PRO A 532 -23.10 -12.30 -29.49
CA PRO A 532 -24.04 -12.33 -28.37
C PRO A 532 -23.58 -11.45 -27.21
N LEU A 533 -24.53 -10.79 -26.54
CA LEU A 533 -24.25 -10.02 -25.32
C LEU A 533 -23.61 -10.92 -24.25
N GLY A 534 -22.62 -10.38 -23.53
CA GLY A 534 -21.87 -11.13 -22.52
C GLY A 534 -20.72 -11.98 -23.05
N THR A 535 -20.45 -11.94 -24.36
CA THR A 535 -19.36 -12.71 -25.01
C THR A 535 -18.25 -11.81 -25.57
N GLU A 536 -18.22 -10.54 -25.17
CA GLU A 536 -17.23 -9.57 -25.66
C GLU A 536 -15.80 -9.98 -25.33
N ALA A 537 -15.59 -10.60 -24.17
CA ALA A 537 -14.29 -11.14 -23.79
C ALA A 537 -13.82 -12.21 -24.79
N SER A 538 -14.70 -13.10 -25.22
CA SER A 538 -14.38 -14.09 -26.26
C SER A 538 -14.01 -13.44 -27.59
N ARG A 539 -14.75 -12.41 -28.03
CA ARG A 539 -14.41 -11.63 -29.22
C ARG A 539 -13.05 -10.94 -29.09
N TYR A 540 -12.77 -10.35 -27.92
CA TYR A 540 -11.49 -9.73 -27.64
C TYR A 540 -10.34 -10.73 -27.81
N PHE A 541 -10.46 -11.93 -27.26
CA PHE A 541 -9.40 -12.95 -27.36
C PHE A 541 -9.23 -13.51 -28.77
N ASP A 542 -10.30 -13.65 -29.55
CA ASP A 542 -10.21 -13.98 -30.98
C ASP A 542 -9.41 -12.92 -31.75
N LEU A 543 -9.69 -11.64 -31.49
CA LEU A 543 -8.94 -10.54 -32.10
C LEU A 543 -7.48 -10.48 -31.62
N ALA A 544 -7.22 -10.74 -30.34
CA ALA A 544 -5.86 -10.83 -29.79
C ALA A 544 -5.05 -11.96 -30.46
N ASP A 545 -5.69 -13.10 -30.75
CA ASP A 545 -5.04 -14.22 -31.44
C ASP A 545 -4.77 -13.93 -32.91
N ARG A 546 -5.69 -13.24 -33.58
CA ARG A 546 -5.45 -12.74 -34.94
C ARG A 546 -4.29 -11.75 -34.95
N ASP A 547 -4.20 -10.86 -33.96
CA ASP A 547 -3.09 -9.91 -33.84
C ASP A 547 -1.75 -10.63 -33.60
N ALA A 548 -1.74 -11.65 -32.74
CA ALA A 548 -0.55 -12.45 -32.46
C ALA A 548 -0.06 -13.28 -33.66
N ARG A 549 -0.98 -13.68 -34.55
CA ARG A 549 -0.67 -14.42 -35.78
C ARG A 549 -0.40 -13.51 -36.99
N ALA A 550 -0.69 -12.22 -36.89
CA ALA A 550 -0.52 -11.28 -37.99
C ALA A 550 0.98 -11.05 -38.28
N GLU A 551 1.33 -10.90 -39.56
CA GLU A 551 2.67 -10.49 -39.93
C GLU A 551 2.91 -9.03 -39.52
N PRO A 552 4.03 -8.72 -38.82
CA PRO A 552 4.42 -7.36 -38.52
C PRO A 552 4.44 -6.47 -39.75
N GLU A 553 3.88 -5.27 -39.64
CA GLU A 553 3.96 -4.28 -40.71
C GLU A 553 5.43 -3.89 -40.95
N ARG A 554 5.79 -3.69 -42.22
CA ARG A 554 7.14 -3.24 -42.56
C ARG A 554 7.31 -1.77 -42.20
N ILE A 555 8.36 -1.47 -41.45
CA ILE A 555 8.75 -0.10 -41.16
C ILE A 555 9.07 0.63 -42.47
N GLU A 556 8.61 1.88 -42.60
CA GLU A 556 8.92 2.74 -43.74
C GLU A 556 10.44 2.89 -43.93
N PRO A 557 10.95 2.85 -45.17
CA PRO A 557 12.39 2.87 -45.45
C PRO A 557 13.16 4.05 -44.84
N TRP A 558 12.50 5.20 -44.63
CA TRP A 558 13.14 6.38 -44.06
C TRP A 558 13.47 6.23 -42.57
N MET A 559 12.71 5.42 -41.83
CA MET A 559 12.96 5.17 -40.39
C MET A 559 14.17 4.27 -40.16
N VAL A 560 14.47 3.38 -41.12
CA VAL A 560 15.65 2.50 -41.13
C VAL A 560 16.97 3.29 -41.13
N GLY A 561 16.95 4.55 -41.57
CA GLY A 561 18.13 5.43 -41.62
C GLY A 561 18.49 6.13 -40.30
N ILE A 562 17.68 6.01 -39.24
CA ILE A 562 17.85 6.72 -37.97
C ILE A 562 18.54 5.83 -36.92
N GLY A 563 19.77 5.37 -37.23
CA GLY A 563 20.64 4.63 -36.31
C GLY A 563 20.30 3.14 -36.12
N ASP A 564 20.90 2.51 -35.10
CA ASP A 564 20.66 1.11 -34.73
C ASP A 564 19.25 0.96 -34.13
N PHE A 565 18.25 0.67 -34.96
CA PHE A 565 16.87 0.48 -34.55
C PHE A 565 16.60 -0.95 -34.09
N TRP A 566 15.89 -1.09 -32.98
CA TRP A 566 15.26 -2.35 -32.58
C TRP A 566 13.79 -2.27 -32.97
N GLN A 567 13.39 -3.05 -33.97
CA GLN A 567 11.96 -3.21 -34.30
C GLN A 567 11.34 -4.14 -33.28
N ILE A 568 10.42 -3.62 -32.48
CA ILE A 568 9.55 -4.39 -31.62
C ILE A 568 8.15 -4.29 -32.24
N SER A 569 7.59 -5.43 -32.61
CA SER A 569 6.22 -5.53 -33.12
C SER A 569 5.45 -6.44 -32.18
N GLU A 570 4.51 -5.86 -31.45
CA GLU A 570 3.67 -6.57 -30.49
C GLU A 570 2.22 -6.61 -31.00
N PRO A 571 1.43 -7.61 -30.58
CA PRO A 571 -0.01 -7.62 -30.83
C PRO A 571 -0.67 -6.35 -30.31
N ARG A 572 -1.64 -5.80 -31.05
CA ARG A 572 -2.39 -4.60 -30.61
C ARG A 572 -3.21 -4.90 -29.36
N LEU A 573 -3.88 -6.06 -29.34
CA LEU A 573 -4.62 -6.54 -28.18
C LEU A 573 -3.81 -7.61 -27.43
N PRO A 574 -3.34 -7.34 -26.21
CA PRO A 574 -2.63 -8.33 -25.41
C PRO A 574 -3.58 -9.41 -24.87
N ARG A 575 -3.13 -10.67 -24.85
CA ARG A 575 -3.86 -11.77 -24.19
C ARG A 575 -3.86 -11.61 -22.67
N GLU A 576 -2.72 -11.23 -22.11
CA GLU A 576 -2.59 -10.94 -20.69
C GLU A 576 -2.97 -9.48 -20.40
N PRO A 577 -3.58 -9.16 -19.25
CA PRO A 577 -3.78 -7.77 -18.86
C PRO A 577 -2.44 -7.03 -18.83
N VAL A 578 -2.44 -5.76 -19.20
CA VAL A 578 -1.19 -5.00 -19.43
C VAL A 578 -0.29 -4.86 -18.20
N ASP A 579 -0.85 -4.91 -17.00
CA ASP A 579 -0.17 -4.81 -15.71
C ASP A 579 0.48 -6.15 -15.26
N THR A 580 0.07 -7.29 -15.81
CA THR A 580 0.57 -8.61 -15.34
C THR A 580 1.98 -8.97 -15.80
N SER A 581 2.50 -8.28 -16.82
CA SER A 581 3.87 -8.49 -17.29
C SER A 581 4.89 -7.85 -16.33
N ASP A 582 4.54 -6.67 -15.79
CA ASP A 582 5.34 -5.91 -14.84
C ASP A 582 4.48 -4.77 -14.26
N GLU A 583 3.82 -5.03 -13.14
CA GLU A 583 2.89 -4.11 -12.46
C GLU A 583 3.57 -2.77 -12.15
N VAL A 584 4.77 -2.81 -11.56
CA VAL A 584 5.56 -1.61 -11.23
C VAL A 584 5.92 -0.82 -12.48
N GLY A 585 6.32 -1.51 -13.56
CA GLY A 585 6.60 -0.87 -14.83
C GLY A 585 5.37 -0.16 -15.40
N HIS A 586 4.20 -0.79 -15.30
CA HIS A 586 2.93 -0.20 -15.75
C HIS A 586 2.57 1.03 -14.91
N ASP A 587 2.68 0.93 -13.59
CA ASP A 587 2.35 2.02 -12.66
C ASP A 587 3.24 3.24 -12.87
N VAL A 588 4.54 3.05 -13.12
CA VAL A 588 5.44 4.16 -13.46
C VAL A 588 5.01 4.85 -14.75
N PHE A 589 4.60 4.08 -15.76
CA PHE A 589 4.08 4.65 -17.00
C PHE A 589 2.79 5.44 -16.77
N HIS A 590 1.83 4.86 -16.04
CA HIS A 590 0.59 5.53 -15.67
C HIS A 590 0.85 6.80 -14.84
N ARG A 591 1.82 6.75 -13.92
CA ARG A 591 2.19 7.90 -13.08
C ARG A 591 2.72 9.07 -13.90
N ILE A 592 3.44 8.82 -14.99
CA ILE A 592 3.91 9.89 -15.89
C ILE A 592 2.71 10.60 -16.53
N LEU A 593 1.69 9.86 -16.95
CA LEU A 593 0.47 10.46 -17.46
C LEU A 593 -0.24 11.29 -16.39
N GLU A 594 -0.33 10.77 -15.17
CA GLU A 594 -0.88 11.51 -14.01
C GLU A 594 -0.09 12.78 -13.69
N ASP A 595 1.24 12.73 -13.70
CA ASP A 595 2.10 13.89 -13.44
C ASP A 595 1.98 14.95 -14.55
N VAL A 596 1.90 14.53 -15.82
CA VAL A 596 1.61 15.44 -16.95
C VAL A 596 0.21 16.04 -16.79
N ALA A 597 -0.78 15.23 -16.42
CA ALA A 597 -2.14 15.70 -16.17
C ALA A 597 -2.21 16.68 -14.99
N ALA A 598 -1.40 16.49 -13.94
CA ALA A 598 -1.36 17.32 -12.74
C ALA A 598 -0.46 18.56 -12.89
N THR A 599 0.34 18.66 -13.96
CA THR A 599 1.27 19.78 -14.17
C THR A 599 0.52 21.12 -14.19
N ASP A 600 1.06 22.12 -13.47
CA ASP A 600 0.55 23.48 -13.55
C ASP A 600 0.83 24.03 -14.95
N PHE A 601 -0.23 24.21 -15.73
CA PHE A 601 -0.14 24.52 -17.14
C PHE A 601 -1.07 25.70 -17.42
N THR A 602 -0.49 26.74 -18.00
CA THR A 602 -1.15 28.04 -18.23
C THR A 602 -1.64 28.20 -19.68
N GLY A 603 -1.48 27.15 -20.51
CA GLY A 603 -1.92 27.13 -21.90
C GLY A 603 -3.36 26.63 -22.08
N ASP A 604 -3.74 26.37 -23.33
CA ASP A 604 -5.05 25.80 -23.68
C ASP A 604 -5.11 24.33 -23.26
N GLU A 605 -6.12 23.96 -22.46
CA GLU A 605 -6.33 22.58 -22.00
C GLU A 605 -6.40 21.56 -23.15
N GLN A 606 -6.80 21.98 -24.35
CA GLN A 606 -6.73 21.13 -25.54
C GLN A 606 -5.31 20.56 -25.77
N ILE A 607 -4.27 21.38 -25.61
CA ILE A 607 -2.87 20.97 -25.79
C ILE A 607 -2.48 19.89 -24.77
N ARG A 608 -2.94 20.03 -23.52
CA ARG A 608 -2.67 19.03 -22.48
C ARG A 608 -3.31 17.68 -22.85
N VAL A 609 -4.57 17.71 -23.30
CA VAL A 609 -5.29 16.51 -23.75
C VAL A 609 -4.61 15.88 -24.96
N GLU A 610 -4.13 16.68 -25.93
CA GLU A 610 -3.39 16.17 -27.09
C GLU A 610 -2.07 15.51 -26.70
N VAL A 611 -1.29 16.12 -25.81
CA VAL A 611 -0.02 15.54 -25.31
C VAL A 611 -0.29 14.23 -24.57
N LEU A 612 -1.28 14.21 -23.68
CA LEU A 612 -1.67 12.99 -22.99
C LEU A 612 -2.10 11.92 -23.99
N ALA A 613 -2.87 12.28 -25.03
CA ALA A 613 -3.34 11.35 -26.04
C ALA A 613 -2.18 10.70 -26.82
N LEU A 614 -1.16 11.49 -27.18
CA LEU A 614 0.05 10.97 -27.81
C LEU A 614 0.76 9.95 -26.92
N ILE A 615 0.85 10.19 -25.61
CA ILE A 615 1.48 9.24 -24.68
C ILE A 615 0.57 8.01 -24.49
N ASP A 616 -0.73 8.19 -24.37
CA ASP A 616 -1.71 7.10 -24.22
C ASP A 616 -1.91 6.28 -25.52
N GLN A 617 -1.38 6.71 -26.66
CA GLN A 617 -1.34 5.88 -27.87
C GLN A 617 -0.21 4.83 -27.84
N VAL A 618 0.71 4.89 -26.88
CA VAL A 618 1.72 3.84 -26.70
C VAL A 618 1.00 2.50 -26.50
N ALA A 619 1.36 1.53 -27.36
CA ALA A 619 0.78 0.20 -27.38
C ALA A 619 0.71 -0.41 -25.97
N ALA A 620 -0.44 -0.97 -25.64
CA ALA A 620 -0.78 -1.40 -24.30
C ALA A 620 0.25 -2.41 -23.74
N THR A 621 0.73 -3.33 -24.59
CA THR A 621 1.81 -4.30 -24.33
C THR A 621 3.15 -3.67 -23.96
N HIS A 622 3.45 -2.46 -24.44
CA HIS A 622 4.76 -1.82 -24.30
C HIS A 622 4.88 -0.90 -23.08
N ARG A 623 3.75 -0.55 -22.46
CA ARG A 623 3.70 0.43 -21.37
C ARG A 623 4.53 0.02 -20.17
N ALA A 624 4.39 -1.24 -19.76
CA ALA A 624 5.12 -1.79 -18.63
C ALA A 624 6.64 -1.79 -18.88
N GLU A 625 7.08 -2.23 -20.07
CA GLU A 625 8.49 -2.18 -20.46
C GLU A 625 9.02 -0.74 -20.50
N LEU A 626 8.20 0.22 -20.96
CA LEU A 626 8.60 1.61 -21.04
C LEU A 626 8.80 2.21 -19.64
N GLY A 627 7.86 2.01 -18.72
CA GLY A 627 8.03 2.47 -17.33
C GLY A 627 9.22 1.81 -16.63
N ARG A 628 9.43 0.49 -16.83
CA ARG A 628 10.63 -0.21 -16.36
C ARG A 628 11.92 0.35 -16.97
N THR A 629 11.89 0.69 -18.24
CA THR A 629 13.01 1.32 -18.93
C THR A 629 13.30 2.70 -18.34
N LEU A 630 12.28 3.46 -17.97
CA LEU A 630 12.45 4.76 -17.31
C LEU A 630 13.06 4.61 -15.92
N LEU A 631 12.60 3.65 -15.10
CA LEU A 631 13.23 3.33 -13.82
C LEU A 631 14.72 3.01 -13.98
N ARG A 632 15.06 2.09 -14.91
CA ARG A 632 16.46 1.75 -15.23
C ARG A 632 17.31 2.93 -15.65
N ARG A 633 16.70 3.89 -16.34
CA ARG A 633 17.39 5.11 -16.80
C ARG A 633 17.55 6.12 -15.68
N ILE A 634 16.55 6.26 -14.80
CA ILE A 634 16.64 7.08 -13.59
C ILE A 634 17.77 6.55 -12.70
N ASP A 635 17.83 5.23 -12.45
CA ASP A 635 18.93 4.56 -11.77
C ASP A 635 20.29 4.95 -12.39
N HIS A 636 20.38 4.80 -13.71
CA HIS A 636 21.64 5.03 -14.40
C HIS A 636 22.05 6.51 -14.44
N CYS A 637 21.08 7.43 -14.39
CA CYS A 637 21.31 8.86 -14.25
C CYS A 637 21.68 9.23 -12.81
N ALA A 638 21.12 8.56 -11.80
CA ALA A 638 21.46 8.75 -10.39
C ALA A 638 22.92 8.37 -10.08
N LEU A 639 23.52 7.46 -10.87
CA LEU A 639 24.94 7.11 -10.78
C LEU A 639 25.89 8.17 -11.37
N ALA A 640 25.38 9.27 -11.93
CA ALA A 640 26.23 10.35 -12.43
C ALA A 640 26.97 11.05 -11.27
N PRO A 641 28.27 11.39 -11.45
CA PRO A 641 28.99 12.24 -10.50
C PRO A 641 28.25 13.56 -10.22
N ALA A 642 28.38 14.07 -8.98
CA ALA A 642 27.61 15.22 -8.48
C ALA A 642 27.73 16.52 -9.31
N ASP A 643 28.75 16.64 -10.15
CA ASP A 643 29.00 17.81 -11.01
C ASP A 643 28.80 17.53 -12.51
N THR A 644 28.08 16.46 -12.86
CA THR A 644 27.88 16.07 -14.26
C THR A 644 26.40 15.94 -14.60
N LEU A 645 26.04 16.39 -15.80
CA LEU A 645 24.71 16.15 -16.36
C LEU A 645 24.73 14.86 -17.17
N ARG A 646 23.91 13.89 -16.77
CA ARG A 646 23.59 12.74 -17.59
C ARG A 646 22.15 12.85 -18.08
N ALA A 647 21.98 12.77 -19.39
CA ALA A 647 20.67 12.70 -20.02
C ALA A 647 20.54 11.38 -20.78
N GLN A 648 19.39 10.73 -20.64
CA GLN A 648 18.99 9.60 -21.47
C GLN A 648 17.64 9.89 -22.11
N HIS A 649 17.51 9.58 -23.39
CA HIS A 649 16.27 9.80 -24.14
C HIS A 649 15.88 8.51 -24.90
N ARG A 650 14.57 8.32 -25.12
CA ARG A 650 14.03 7.33 -26.07
C ARG A 650 13.18 8.15 -27.03
N VAL A 651 13.39 7.96 -28.32
CA VAL A 651 12.46 8.47 -29.32
C VAL A 651 11.50 7.35 -29.64
N VAL A 652 10.19 7.63 -29.54
CA VAL A 652 9.12 6.72 -29.92
C VAL A 652 8.44 7.33 -31.13
N PHE A 653 8.33 6.58 -32.21
CA PHE A 653 7.57 6.99 -33.39
C PHE A 653 6.21 6.29 -33.33
N LEU A 654 5.15 7.08 -33.26
CA LEU A 654 3.77 6.62 -33.37
C LEU A 654 3.31 6.81 -34.83
N ASP A 655 2.41 5.95 -35.31
CA ASP A 655 1.78 6.05 -36.64
C ASP A 655 2.75 6.23 -37.82
N HIS A 656 3.84 5.44 -37.84
CA HIS A 656 4.90 5.54 -38.87
C HIS A 656 5.51 6.94 -38.98
N GLY A 657 5.52 7.72 -37.90
CA GLY A 657 6.01 9.10 -37.88
C GLY A 657 5.12 10.09 -38.64
N ARG A 658 3.91 9.68 -39.03
CA ARG A 658 2.86 10.57 -39.54
C ARG A 658 2.06 11.04 -38.33
N GLY A 659 2.55 12.09 -37.69
CA GLY A 659 1.72 12.86 -36.77
C GLY A 659 0.48 13.40 -37.51
N PRO A 660 -0.58 13.80 -36.78
CA PRO A 660 -1.80 14.35 -37.35
C PRO A 660 -1.56 15.48 -38.37
#